data_AF-A0A970KIS7-F1
#
_entry.id   AF-A0A970KIS7-F1
#
_cell.length_a   1.000
_cell.length_b   1.000
_cell.length_c   1.000
_cell.angle_alpha   90.00
_cell.angle_beta   90.00
_cell.angle_gamma   90.00
#
_symmetry.space_group_name_H-M   'P 1'
#
loop_
_entity.id
_entity.type
_entity.pdbx_description
1 polymer ?
#
loop_
_entity_poly.entity_id
_entity_poly.type
_entity_poly.pdbx_seq_one_letter_code
_entity_poly.pdbx_strand_id
1 'polypeptide(L)'
;MKNTYFLVFLISVVLGFSFVILDFYLRNPEISAEYVHNPAAEDANTLLALGKQYYYEGNIEKAIANYESALNHGGDFNLIAENLYFLYKEMGNLDKAIEYLHKLYENSDNNYWVYRYGINLYLSGNYVLAEKILEESLANLLMIEEKEKNILTDKEIALISYFLGQIHFKKGEYEKAEYLYNKGINLVSYLPLNYIGLAELYEQKEEYEKAIEYYQTALKIDSGLSNLHLELARLFEIIQDEGLAYYYWNRSLSTGNKNNFVLNKINELIKKHPELVDKEEQAKEIKRKDIKWIKVQDYSLDEIDIPEIRIGIVENVEKMSFQSGYDFLIENEGRTIIDGLRDEPYSIEYKENTYLIYHGEKLVMSVKSKKPLTLINKDKSYTFLLYDISYGTGYFWAGTEDRQYRGKMEFYPVSAGRFNIINILNMEEYLFSVVPAEMPAWWPGEAIKAQALAARTYALANLGKHKKGGYDLCDTVHCAAYNGVKSETDKTNKIIVSTLGEAIYYNNRPISAVFSSNSGGYSEKSIEIWGTDSKYLQDANNLIDSEYQFPLEPYELEKWVFNDVKSYSNNSLFAGYNSYRWLKILDDDYFEEKYNIGDLKDILIVGRTEGGTVKKVIIKGEKGSREISGDSIRSGLGGLKSNRFTMDKLYSADKKLEKVIFYGSGWGHHVGMDQTGAAGMAAEGYDYKQIIMHFYQNTEIRKVY
;
A
#
# COMPACT_ATOMS: atom_id res chain seq x y z
N MET A 1 56.10 20.38 -34.10
CA MET A 1 55.17 19.82 -35.11
C MET A 1 54.41 18.57 -34.62
N LYS A 2 53.83 18.57 -33.41
CA LYS A 2 52.88 17.53 -32.97
C LYS A 2 51.59 18.07 -32.33
N ASN A 3 51.48 19.39 -32.12
CA ASN A 3 50.31 20.02 -31.46
C ASN A 3 49.39 20.82 -32.41
N THR A 4 49.62 20.84 -33.72
CA THR A 4 48.73 21.53 -34.68
C THR A 4 47.76 20.56 -35.39
N TYR A 5 48.10 19.28 -35.49
CA TYR A 5 47.26 18.28 -36.16
C TYR A 5 46.10 17.75 -35.31
N PHE A 6 46.19 17.83 -33.97
CA PHE A 6 45.13 17.35 -33.07
C PHE A 6 43.92 18.30 -33.02
N LEU A 7 44.16 19.61 -33.15
CA LEU A 7 43.09 20.62 -33.15
C LEU A 7 42.32 20.64 -34.49
N VAL A 8 42.98 20.34 -35.60
CA VAL A 8 42.33 20.23 -36.92
C VAL A 8 41.48 18.95 -37.02
N PHE A 9 41.90 17.85 -36.39
CA PHE A 9 41.13 16.60 -36.38
C PHE A 9 39.83 16.70 -35.56
N LEU A 10 39.86 17.41 -34.42
CA LEU A 10 38.66 17.61 -33.60
C LEU A 10 37.61 18.51 -34.28
N ILE A 11 38.05 19.52 -35.05
CA ILE A 11 37.15 20.40 -35.81
C ILE A 11 36.53 19.67 -37.02
N SER A 12 37.26 18.73 -37.65
CA SER A 12 36.71 17.90 -38.74
C SER A 12 35.69 16.84 -38.28
N VAL A 13 35.80 16.34 -37.04
CA VAL A 13 34.83 15.36 -36.51
C VAL A 13 33.52 16.05 -36.07
N VAL A 14 33.59 17.29 -35.58
CA VAL A 14 32.39 18.08 -35.21
C VAL A 14 31.67 18.62 -36.45
N LEU A 15 32.37 18.93 -37.55
CA LEU A 15 31.73 19.36 -38.81
C LEU A 15 31.24 18.20 -39.69
N GLY A 16 31.77 16.98 -39.51
CA GLY A 16 31.34 15.78 -40.23
C GLY A 16 30.00 15.19 -39.75
N PHE A 17 29.65 15.39 -38.47
CA PHE A 17 28.36 14.93 -37.93
C PHE A 17 27.20 15.87 -38.29
N SER A 18 27.48 17.15 -38.57
CA SER A 18 26.46 18.13 -38.99
C SER A 18 25.96 17.91 -40.42
N PHE A 19 26.79 17.32 -41.30
CA PHE A 19 26.42 17.09 -42.70
C PHE A 19 25.61 15.81 -42.94
N VAL A 20 25.77 14.77 -42.11
CA VAL A 20 24.99 13.53 -42.25
C VAL A 20 23.54 13.72 -41.78
N ILE A 21 23.31 14.61 -40.80
CA ILE A 21 21.96 14.97 -40.36
C ILE A 21 21.28 15.91 -41.37
N LEU A 22 22.04 16.80 -42.02
CA LEU A 22 21.50 17.72 -43.03
C LEU A 22 21.20 17.04 -44.37
N ASP A 23 22.01 16.07 -44.83
CA ASP A 23 21.76 15.29 -46.07
C ASP A 23 20.61 14.27 -45.89
N PHE A 24 20.38 13.78 -44.66
CA PHE A 24 19.20 12.96 -44.33
C PHE A 24 17.89 13.77 -44.42
N TYR A 25 17.90 15.04 -44.00
CA TYR A 25 16.75 15.94 -44.10
C TYR A 25 16.50 16.43 -45.55
N LEU A 26 17.56 16.61 -46.35
CA LEU A 26 17.43 17.10 -47.74
C LEU A 26 17.00 16.02 -48.76
N ARG A 27 17.08 14.73 -48.40
CA ARG A 27 16.72 13.61 -49.30
C ARG A 27 15.39 12.92 -48.97
N ASN A 28 14.71 13.33 -47.89
CA ASN A 28 13.40 12.81 -47.50
C ASN A 28 12.37 13.97 -47.43
N PRO A 29 11.77 14.40 -48.56
CA PRO A 29 10.85 15.53 -48.57
C PRO A 29 9.44 15.22 -48.01
N GLU A 30 9.27 14.16 -47.20
CA GLU A 30 8.00 13.81 -46.55
C GLU A 30 8.07 13.79 -45.00
N ILE A 31 9.10 14.39 -44.39
CA ILE A 31 9.16 14.54 -42.92
C ILE A 31 9.59 15.97 -42.55
N SER A 32 8.76 16.95 -42.91
CA SER A 32 8.67 18.26 -42.26
C SER A 32 7.43 19.00 -42.77
N ALA A 33 6.26 18.51 -42.41
CA ALA A 33 5.18 19.39 -41.99
C ALA A 33 5.23 19.33 -40.46
N GLU A 34 5.87 20.28 -39.76
CA GLU A 34 5.20 21.54 -39.46
C GLU A 34 3.71 21.45 -39.82
N TYR A 35 2.97 20.73 -38.97
CA TYR A 35 1.59 21.10 -38.68
C TYR A 35 1.64 22.54 -38.16
N VAL A 36 1.71 23.49 -39.10
CA VAL A 36 1.15 24.82 -38.92
C VAL A 36 -0.33 24.54 -38.66
N HIS A 37 -0.67 24.46 -37.38
CA HIS A 37 -2.04 24.37 -36.94
C HIS A 37 -2.76 25.56 -37.56
N ASN A 38 -3.68 25.25 -38.46
CA ASN A 38 -4.74 26.19 -38.79
C ASN A 38 -5.41 26.54 -37.45
N PRO A 39 -5.48 27.82 -37.02
CA PRO A 39 -6.24 28.20 -35.84
C PRO A 39 -7.73 28.19 -36.23
N ALA A 40 -8.24 27.01 -36.58
CA ALA A 40 -9.64 26.73 -36.37
C ALA A 40 -9.79 26.78 -34.85
N ALA A 41 -10.53 27.77 -34.35
CA ALA A 41 -10.81 27.92 -32.92
C ALA A 41 -11.13 26.54 -32.35
N GLU A 42 -10.25 26.00 -31.51
CA GLU A 42 -10.54 24.76 -30.80
C GLU A 42 -11.79 25.05 -29.98
N ASP A 43 -12.86 24.33 -30.28
CA ASP A 43 -14.09 24.45 -29.50
C ASP A 43 -13.82 24.03 -28.05
N ALA A 44 -14.68 24.48 -27.13
CA ALA A 44 -14.48 24.23 -25.70
C ALA A 44 -14.35 22.73 -25.35
N ASN A 45 -14.98 21.81 -26.11
CA ASN A 45 -14.90 20.37 -25.83
C ASN A 45 -13.52 19.81 -26.19
N THR A 46 -12.93 20.29 -27.29
CA THR A 46 -11.55 19.93 -27.66
C THR A 46 -10.55 20.38 -26.59
N LEU A 47 -10.70 21.62 -26.11
CA LEU A 47 -9.87 22.17 -25.04
C LEU A 47 -10.04 21.42 -23.71
N LEU A 48 -11.27 21.05 -23.35
CA LEU A 48 -11.55 20.20 -22.18
C LEU A 48 -10.86 18.83 -22.30
N ALA A 49 -10.95 18.18 -23.47
CA ALA A 49 -10.30 16.90 -23.71
C ALA A 49 -8.78 16.98 -23.59
N LEU A 50 -8.15 18.04 -24.15
CA LEU A 50 -6.72 18.31 -23.99
C LEU A 50 -6.34 18.62 -22.54
N GLY A 51 -7.17 19.40 -21.84
CA GLY A 51 -6.99 19.70 -20.42
C GLY A 51 -6.97 18.44 -19.56
N LYS A 52 -7.95 17.55 -19.77
CA LYS A 52 -7.99 16.23 -19.13
C LYS A 52 -6.77 15.40 -19.48
N GLN A 53 -6.40 15.31 -20.76
CA GLN A 53 -5.22 14.56 -21.18
C GLN A 53 -3.94 15.05 -20.47
N TYR A 54 -3.70 16.35 -20.46
CA TYR A 54 -2.52 16.92 -19.80
C TYR A 54 -2.50 16.69 -18.29
N TYR A 55 -3.66 16.64 -17.63
CA TYR A 55 -3.75 16.26 -16.23
C TYR A 55 -3.23 14.84 -15.98
N TYR A 56 -3.68 13.86 -16.77
CA TYR A 56 -3.22 12.47 -16.64
C TYR A 56 -1.76 12.28 -17.05
N GLU A 57 -1.24 13.08 -17.99
CA GLU A 57 0.19 13.12 -18.34
C GLU A 57 1.06 13.76 -17.25
N GLY A 58 0.46 14.43 -16.26
CA GLY A 58 1.17 15.13 -15.18
C GLY A 58 1.62 16.54 -15.52
N ASN A 59 1.09 17.13 -16.61
CA ASN A 59 1.35 18.51 -16.99
C ASN A 59 0.22 19.43 -16.52
N ILE A 60 0.15 19.64 -15.21
CA ILE A 60 -0.92 20.43 -14.55
C ILE A 60 -0.99 21.86 -15.11
N GLU A 61 0.14 22.49 -15.42
CA GLU A 61 0.19 23.84 -16.00
C GLU A 61 -0.52 23.91 -17.36
N LYS A 62 -0.24 22.94 -18.25
CA LYS A 62 -0.96 22.86 -19.53
C LYS A 62 -2.42 22.48 -19.35
N ALA A 63 -2.73 21.62 -18.38
CA ALA A 63 -4.12 21.29 -18.06
C ALA A 63 -4.91 22.55 -17.70
N ILE A 64 -4.40 23.34 -16.74
CA ILE A 64 -4.99 24.62 -16.32
C ILE A 64 -5.18 25.55 -17.51
N ALA A 65 -4.14 25.75 -18.33
CA ALA A 65 -4.22 26.64 -19.49
C ALA A 65 -5.33 26.24 -20.48
N ASN A 66 -5.55 24.93 -20.68
CA ASN A 66 -6.61 24.42 -21.55
C ASN A 66 -8.01 24.60 -20.94
N TYR A 67 -8.19 24.34 -19.64
CA TYR A 67 -9.47 24.61 -18.97
C TYR A 67 -9.79 26.12 -18.94
N GLU A 68 -8.81 26.98 -18.69
CA GLU A 68 -9.00 28.44 -18.77
C GLU A 68 -9.35 28.89 -20.19
N SER A 69 -8.71 28.30 -21.21
CA SER A 69 -9.05 28.56 -22.61
C SER A 69 -10.47 28.09 -22.93
N ALA A 70 -10.88 26.90 -22.47
CA ALA A 70 -12.23 26.38 -22.68
C ALA A 70 -13.30 27.32 -22.11
N LEU A 71 -13.00 27.96 -20.97
CA LEU A 71 -13.89 28.95 -20.37
C LEU A 71 -14.11 30.16 -21.28
N ASN A 72 -13.03 30.64 -21.91
CA ASN A 72 -13.08 31.76 -22.85
C ASN A 72 -13.78 31.40 -24.18
N HIS A 73 -13.94 30.11 -24.48
CA HIS A 73 -14.60 29.60 -25.69
C HIS A 73 -16.03 29.10 -25.43
N GLY A 74 -16.65 29.52 -24.32
CA GLY A 74 -18.07 29.24 -24.03
C GLY A 74 -18.35 27.84 -23.51
N GLY A 75 -17.35 27.16 -22.95
CA GLY A 75 -17.56 25.89 -22.25
C GLY A 75 -18.41 26.04 -20.99
N ASP A 76 -18.89 24.90 -20.47
CA ASP A 76 -19.70 24.87 -19.24
C ASP A 76 -18.92 25.43 -18.05
N PHE A 77 -19.40 26.55 -17.50
CA PHE A 77 -18.75 27.24 -16.41
C PHE A 77 -18.54 26.36 -15.18
N ASN A 78 -19.55 25.58 -14.77
CA ASN A 78 -19.47 24.78 -13.55
C ASN A 78 -18.44 23.68 -13.72
N LEU A 79 -18.52 22.91 -14.82
CA LEU A 79 -17.56 21.86 -15.13
C LEU A 79 -16.12 22.40 -15.14
N ILE A 80 -15.90 23.55 -15.77
CA ILE A 80 -14.56 24.13 -15.89
C ILE A 80 -14.08 24.68 -14.55
N ALA A 81 -14.92 25.42 -13.82
CA ALA A 81 -14.56 26.00 -12.53
C ALA A 81 -14.26 24.92 -11.49
N GLU A 82 -15.02 23.82 -11.48
CA GLU A 82 -14.78 22.63 -10.66
C GLU A 82 -13.37 22.07 -10.88
N ASN A 83 -13.00 21.87 -12.15
CA ASN A 83 -11.69 21.34 -12.52
C ASN A 83 -10.55 22.32 -12.27
N LEU A 84 -10.73 23.62 -12.58
CA LEU A 84 -9.73 24.65 -12.30
C LEU A 84 -9.47 24.79 -10.81
N TYR A 85 -10.52 24.80 -9.98
CA TYR A 85 -10.40 24.74 -8.53
C TYR A 85 -9.46 23.61 -8.11
N PHE A 86 -9.77 22.39 -8.54
CA PHE A 86 -9.02 21.21 -8.12
C PHE A 86 -7.57 21.24 -8.62
N LEU A 87 -7.34 21.62 -9.88
CA LEU A 87 -5.99 21.70 -10.47
C LEU A 87 -5.12 22.74 -9.75
N TYR A 88 -5.66 23.92 -9.42
CA TYR A 88 -4.94 24.91 -8.63
C TYR A 88 -4.64 24.41 -7.21
N LYS A 89 -5.59 23.71 -6.57
CA LYS A 89 -5.38 23.09 -5.26
C LYS A 89 -4.24 22.07 -5.30
N GLU A 90 -4.25 21.17 -6.29
CA GLU A 90 -3.22 20.13 -6.45
C GLU A 90 -1.84 20.75 -6.71
N MET A 91 -1.77 21.85 -7.48
CA MET A 91 -0.56 22.63 -7.71
C MET A 91 -0.08 23.43 -6.48
N GLY A 92 -0.86 23.48 -5.39
CA GLY A 92 -0.54 24.27 -4.19
C GLY A 92 -0.82 25.77 -4.33
N ASN A 93 -1.49 26.21 -5.40
CA ASN A 93 -1.92 27.60 -5.58
C ASN A 93 -3.30 27.80 -4.95
N LEU A 94 -3.34 27.81 -3.61
CA LEU A 94 -4.60 27.90 -2.87
C LEU A 94 -5.35 29.21 -3.10
N ASP A 95 -4.67 30.32 -3.37
CA ASP A 95 -5.34 31.60 -3.63
C ASP A 95 -6.22 31.52 -4.88
N LYS A 96 -5.70 30.92 -5.97
CA LYS A 96 -6.49 30.66 -7.18
C LYS A 96 -7.56 29.59 -6.97
N ALA A 97 -7.26 28.54 -6.21
CA ALA A 97 -8.25 27.50 -5.89
C ALA A 97 -9.45 28.10 -5.13
N ILE A 98 -9.19 28.96 -4.14
CA ILE A 98 -10.18 29.70 -3.36
C ILE A 98 -10.96 30.68 -4.25
N GLU A 99 -10.31 31.34 -5.21
CA GLU A 99 -10.99 32.21 -6.19
C GLU A 99 -12.07 31.44 -6.98
N TYR A 100 -11.74 30.27 -7.54
CA TYR A 100 -12.71 29.47 -8.28
C TYR A 100 -13.78 28.82 -7.38
N LEU A 101 -13.43 28.40 -6.17
CA LEU A 101 -14.41 27.96 -5.17
C LEU A 101 -15.40 29.07 -4.81
N HIS A 102 -14.93 30.29 -4.64
CA HIS A 102 -15.79 31.43 -4.35
C HIS A 102 -16.78 31.65 -5.50
N LYS A 103 -16.33 31.56 -6.76
CA LYS A 103 -17.24 31.67 -7.91
C LYS A 103 -18.26 30.53 -7.95
N LEU A 104 -17.87 29.29 -7.63
CA LEU A 104 -18.80 28.15 -7.54
C LEU A 104 -19.82 28.33 -6.41
N TYR A 105 -19.35 28.84 -5.27
CA TYR A 105 -20.18 29.22 -4.14
C TYR A 105 -21.19 30.32 -4.49
N GLU A 106 -20.76 31.44 -5.09
CA GLU A 106 -21.66 32.54 -5.45
C GLU A 106 -22.67 32.19 -6.54
N ASN A 107 -22.33 31.25 -7.42
CA ASN A 107 -23.20 30.83 -8.52
C ASN A 107 -24.06 29.59 -8.18
N SER A 108 -24.07 29.12 -6.94
CA SER A 108 -24.87 27.97 -6.54
C SER A 108 -25.54 28.12 -5.18
N ASP A 109 -26.79 27.67 -5.09
CA ASP A 109 -27.48 27.45 -3.80
C ASP A 109 -27.05 26.12 -3.15
N ASN A 110 -25.86 25.59 -3.49
CA ASN A 110 -25.43 24.27 -3.08
C ASN A 110 -24.50 24.34 -1.87
N ASN A 111 -24.99 23.86 -0.73
CA ASN A 111 -24.24 23.85 0.53
C ASN A 111 -22.92 23.06 0.42
N TYR A 112 -22.81 22.17 -0.56
CA TYR A 112 -21.57 21.49 -0.93
C TYR A 112 -20.41 22.48 -1.18
N TRP A 113 -20.64 23.52 -1.99
CA TRP A 113 -19.58 24.47 -2.33
C TRP A 113 -19.23 25.40 -1.17
N VAL A 114 -20.21 25.70 -0.31
CA VAL A 114 -20.00 26.47 0.94
C VAL A 114 -18.99 25.75 1.84
N TYR A 115 -19.20 24.45 2.10
CA TYR A 115 -18.27 23.72 2.97
C TYR A 115 -16.88 23.56 2.33
N ARG A 116 -16.80 23.28 1.02
CA ARG A 116 -15.52 23.17 0.31
C ARG A 116 -14.73 24.48 0.41
N TYR A 117 -15.41 25.61 0.25
CA TYR A 117 -14.83 26.94 0.42
C TYR A 117 -14.29 27.14 1.84
N GLY A 118 -15.09 26.83 2.87
CA GLY A 118 -14.69 26.92 4.27
C GLY A 118 -13.45 26.06 4.61
N ILE A 119 -13.40 24.81 4.13
CA ILE A 119 -12.25 23.93 4.35
C ILE A 119 -11.00 24.47 3.64
N ASN A 120 -11.12 24.94 2.39
CA ASN A 120 -9.94 25.45 1.67
C ASN A 120 -9.41 26.76 2.25
N LEU A 121 -10.28 27.59 2.83
CA LEU A 121 -9.86 28.74 3.64
C LEU A 121 -9.04 28.29 4.85
N TYR A 122 -9.47 27.25 5.57
CA TYR A 122 -8.70 26.67 6.68
C TYR A 122 -7.34 26.15 6.20
N LEU A 123 -7.32 25.37 5.11
CA LEU A 123 -6.09 24.83 4.52
C LEU A 123 -5.10 25.92 4.12
N SER A 124 -5.58 27.12 3.77
CA SER A 124 -4.75 28.27 3.40
C SER A 124 -4.22 29.11 4.57
N GLY A 125 -4.58 28.73 5.80
CA GLY A 125 -4.27 29.46 7.04
C GLY A 125 -5.26 30.59 7.40
N ASN A 126 -6.37 30.74 6.66
CA ASN A 126 -7.38 31.78 6.89
C ASN A 126 -8.48 31.31 7.86
N TYR A 127 -8.10 31.11 9.12
CA TYR A 127 -8.97 30.50 10.14
C TYR A 127 -10.22 31.32 10.47
N VAL A 128 -10.13 32.65 10.45
CA VAL A 128 -11.26 33.53 10.82
C VAL A 128 -12.38 33.43 9.80
N LEU A 129 -12.05 33.49 8.51
CA LEU A 129 -13.07 33.36 7.47
C LEU A 129 -13.55 31.91 7.35
N ALA A 130 -12.65 30.94 7.53
CA ALA A 130 -13.01 29.52 7.53
C ALA A 130 -14.09 29.20 8.58
N GLU A 131 -13.92 29.67 9.83
CA GLU A 131 -14.90 29.49 10.90
C GLU A 131 -16.28 30.00 10.49
N LYS A 132 -16.35 31.26 10.06
CA LYS A 132 -17.62 31.89 9.66
C LYS A 132 -18.33 31.08 8.58
N ILE A 133 -17.61 30.68 7.52
CA ILE A 133 -18.19 29.96 6.39
C ILE A 133 -18.61 28.54 6.78
N LEU A 134 -17.83 27.86 7.63
CA LEU A 134 -18.15 26.51 8.10
C LEU A 134 -19.35 26.51 9.07
N GLU A 135 -19.46 27.52 9.94
CA GLU A 135 -20.64 27.72 10.79
C GLU A 135 -21.90 28.00 9.94
N GLU A 136 -21.79 28.85 8.92
CA GLU A 136 -22.85 29.09 7.94
C GLU A 136 -23.28 27.80 7.25
N SER A 137 -22.32 26.98 6.81
CA SER A 137 -22.62 25.69 6.17
C SER A 137 -23.39 24.74 7.09
N LEU A 138 -23.08 24.71 8.39
CA LEU A 138 -23.85 23.93 9.38
C LEU A 138 -25.23 24.53 9.65
N ALA A 139 -25.35 25.85 9.73
CA ALA A 139 -26.62 26.53 9.97
C ALA A 139 -27.62 26.30 8.83
N ASN A 140 -27.13 26.28 7.58
CA ASN A 140 -27.94 26.00 6.39
C ASN A 140 -28.62 24.62 6.46
N LEU A 141 -28.01 23.63 7.13
CA LEU A 141 -28.62 22.29 7.30
C LEU A 141 -29.89 22.31 8.18
N LEU A 142 -30.01 23.26 9.11
CA LEU A 142 -31.16 23.35 10.02
C LEU A 142 -32.38 24.05 9.38
N MET A 143 -32.20 24.68 8.22
CA MET A 143 -33.19 25.57 7.59
C MET A 143 -33.86 24.95 6.35
N ILE A 144 -33.47 23.75 5.93
CA ILE A 144 -33.92 23.13 4.67
C ILE A 144 -34.92 22.01 4.99
N GLU A 145 -36.22 22.27 4.87
CA GLU A 145 -37.27 21.24 5.03
C GLU A 145 -37.44 20.34 3.80
N GLU A 146 -37.11 20.78 2.58
CA GLU A 146 -37.32 19.97 1.36
C GLU A 146 -36.36 20.41 0.25
N LYS A 147 -35.30 19.62 -0.01
CA LYS A 147 -34.61 19.50 -1.32
C LYS A 147 -33.49 18.47 -1.22
N GLU A 148 -33.70 17.28 -1.79
CA GLU A 148 -32.74 16.16 -1.83
C GLU A 148 -31.36 16.49 -2.43
N LYS A 149 -31.19 17.63 -3.12
CA LYS A 149 -29.96 18.00 -3.85
C LYS A 149 -28.95 18.88 -3.08
N ASN A 150 -29.27 19.32 -1.86
CA ASN A 150 -28.45 20.26 -1.07
C ASN A 150 -28.00 19.70 0.30
N ILE A 151 -28.12 18.38 0.48
CA ILE A 151 -27.85 17.74 1.77
C ILE A 151 -26.40 17.27 1.79
N LEU A 152 -25.61 17.80 2.74
CA LEU A 152 -24.28 17.29 3.02
C LEU A 152 -24.38 15.88 3.57
N THR A 153 -23.47 15.01 3.15
CA THR A 153 -23.33 13.67 3.72
C THR A 153 -22.85 13.74 5.17
N ASP A 154 -23.12 12.70 5.95
CA ASP A 154 -22.61 12.59 7.34
C ASP A 154 -21.08 12.74 7.40
N LYS A 155 -20.37 12.25 6.38
CA LYS A 155 -18.92 12.37 6.24
C LYS A 155 -18.46 13.81 6.03
N GLU A 156 -19.17 14.59 5.21
CA GLU A 156 -18.89 16.01 5.01
C GLU A 156 -19.17 16.81 6.29
N ILE A 157 -20.26 16.52 7.00
CA ILE A 157 -20.59 17.15 8.29
C ILE A 157 -19.54 16.78 9.36
N ALA A 158 -19.07 15.54 9.37
CA ALA A 158 -18.02 15.09 10.27
C ALA A 158 -16.66 15.77 9.97
N LEU A 159 -16.35 16.07 8.71
CA LEU A 159 -15.18 16.88 8.34
C LEU A 159 -15.34 18.34 8.76
N ILE A 160 -16.49 18.96 8.52
CA ILE A 160 -16.77 20.33 8.99
C ILE A 160 -16.56 20.41 10.50
N SER A 161 -17.08 19.41 11.23
CA SER A 161 -16.93 19.33 12.68
C SER A 161 -15.46 19.20 13.09
N TYR A 162 -14.67 18.39 12.40
CA TYR A 162 -13.22 18.32 12.62
C TYR A 162 -12.54 19.69 12.42
N PHE A 163 -12.73 20.34 11.27
CA PHE A 163 -12.05 21.60 10.94
C PHE A 163 -12.47 22.76 11.87
N LEU A 164 -13.76 22.89 12.18
CA LEU A 164 -14.22 23.84 13.21
C LEU A 164 -13.61 23.50 14.58
N GLY A 165 -13.55 22.21 14.94
CA GLY A 165 -12.92 21.75 16.15
C GLY A 165 -11.46 22.20 16.24
N GLN A 166 -10.67 22.02 15.17
CA GLN A 166 -9.28 22.48 15.11
C GLN A 166 -9.16 24.01 15.24
N ILE A 167 -10.11 24.78 14.68
CA ILE A 167 -10.14 26.25 14.83
C ILE A 167 -10.37 26.63 16.30
N HIS A 168 -11.39 26.06 16.95
CA HIS A 168 -11.69 26.34 18.36
C HIS A 168 -10.56 25.86 19.28
N PHE A 169 -9.94 24.72 18.98
CA PHE A 169 -8.76 24.23 19.67
C PHE A 169 -7.61 25.24 19.62
N LYS A 170 -7.28 25.78 18.44
CA LYS A 170 -6.26 26.83 18.27
C LYS A 170 -6.60 28.13 19.01
N LYS A 171 -7.88 28.42 19.24
CA LYS A 171 -8.35 29.57 20.04
C LYS A 171 -8.32 29.33 21.56
N GLY A 172 -8.09 28.10 22.00
CA GLY A 172 -8.21 27.70 23.40
C GLY A 172 -9.66 27.47 23.87
N GLU A 173 -10.61 27.36 22.95
CA GLU A 173 -12.04 27.10 23.23
C GLU A 173 -12.29 25.58 23.32
N TYR A 174 -11.65 24.91 24.29
CA TYR A 174 -11.55 23.45 24.35
C TYR A 174 -12.90 22.74 24.47
N GLU A 175 -13.86 23.26 25.24
CA GLU A 175 -15.18 22.63 25.39
C GLU A 175 -15.95 22.60 24.06
N LYS A 176 -15.81 23.64 23.23
CA LYS A 176 -16.42 23.67 21.90
C LYS A 176 -15.72 22.73 20.94
N ALA A 177 -14.38 22.70 20.97
CA ALA A 177 -13.60 21.79 20.15
C ALA A 177 -13.96 20.33 20.44
N GLU A 178 -14.01 19.96 21.73
CA GLU A 178 -14.43 18.64 22.18
C GLU A 178 -15.85 18.28 21.71
N TYR A 179 -16.81 19.20 21.86
CA TYR A 179 -18.18 19.00 21.36
C TYR A 179 -18.20 18.71 19.86
N LEU A 180 -17.44 19.47 19.07
CA LEU A 180 -17.40 19.32 17.62
C LEU A 180 -16.75 18.00 17.20
N TYR A 181 -15.63 17.60 17.80
CA TYR A 181 -15.03 16.30 17.49
C TYR A 181 -15.99 15.15 17.83
N ASN A 182 -16.65 15.19 18.99
CA ASN A 182 -17.66 14.20 19.36
C ASN A 182 -18.86 14.18 18.39
N LYS A 183 -19.31 15.34 17.91
CA LYS A 183 -20.33 15.43 16.87
C LYS A 183 -19.89 14.71 15.59
N GLY A 184 -18.64 14.91 15.16
CA GLY A 184 -18.09 14.23 14.00
C GLY A 184 -18.01 12.70 14.19
N ILE A 185 -17.60 12.24 15.38
CA ILE A 185 -17.55 10.80 15.73
C ILE A 185 -18.94 10.16 15.72
N ASN A 186 -19.95 10.86 16.27
CA ASN A 186 -21.31 10.35 16.34
C ASN A 186 -21.96 10.19 14.94
N LEU A 187 -21.52 10.99 13.97
CA LEU A 187 -21.97 10.90 12.57
C LEU A 187 -21.20 9.82 11.82
N VAL A 188 -19.86 9.82 11.93
CA VAL A 188 -18.98 8.91 11.19
C VAL A 188 -17.89 8.37 12.11
N SER A 189 -18.19 7.26 12.79
CA SER A 189 -17.29 6.62 13.74
C SER A 189 -16.03 6.01 13.11
N TYR A 190 -15.98 5.88 11.78
CA TYR A 190 -14.84 5.35 11.04
C TYR A 190 -13.94 6.46 10.44
N LEU A 191 -14.20 7.74 10.71
CA LEU A 191 -13.34 8.85 10.29
C LEU A 191 -12.32 9.18 11.41
N PRO A 192 -11.03 8.83 11.26
CA PRO A 192 -10.07 8.93 12.35
C PRO A 192 -9.70 10.37 12.74
N LEU A 193 -9.94 11.36 11.88
CA LEU A 193 -9.56 12.77 12.12
C LEU A 193 -10.13 13.33 13.43
N ASN A 194 -11.40 13.06 13.72
CA ASN A 194 -12.03 13.55 14.95
C ASN A 194 -11.46 12.90 16.22
N TYR A 195 -11.05 11.63 16.15
CA TYR A 195 -10.35 10.96 17.25
C TYR A 195 -8.96 11.57 17.47
N ILE A 196 -8.22 11.87 16.39
CA ILE A 196 -6.93 12.56 16.46
C ILE A 196 -7.10 13.95 17.08
N GLY A 197 -8.12 14.71 16.68
CA GLY A 197 -8.42 16.02 17.27
C GLY A 197 -8.71 15.97 18.77
N LEU A 198 -9.45 14.95 19.25
CA LEU A 198 -9.63 14.71 20.68
C LEU A 198 -8.32 14.34 21.38
N ALA A 199 -7.48 13.52 20.74
CA ALA A 199 -6.20 13.13 21.31
C ALA A 199 -5.27 14.36 21.48
N GLU A 200 -5.14 15.19 20.45
CA GLU A 200 -4.40 16.46 20.49
C GLU A 200 -4.96 17.40 21.58
N LEU A 201 -6.28 17.46 21.72
CA LEU A 201 -6.95 18.26 22.75
C LEU A 201 -6.63 17.79 24.17
N TYR A 202 -6.73 16.48 24.43
CA TYR A 202 -6.46 15.94 25.75
C TYR A 202 -4.98 15.96 26.12
N GLU A 203 -4.09 15.83 25.13
CA GLU A 203 -2.65 16.05 25.31
C GLU A 203 -2.37 17.49 25.74
N GLN A 204 -2.99 18.48 25.08
CA GLN A 204 -2.87 19.90 25.45
C GLN A 204 -3.41 20.22 26.85
N LYS A 205 -4.37 19.44 27.35
CA LYS A 205 -4.91 19.53 28.72
C LYS A 205 -4.10 18.73 29.75
N GLU A 206 -3.00 18.09 29.32
CA GLU A 206 -2.17 17.19 30.14
C GLU A 206 -2.95 15.97 30.68
N GLU A 207 -4.06 15.59 30.06
CA GLU A 207 -4.84 14.38 30.34
C GLU A 207 -4.33 13.23 29.45
N TYR A 208 -3.06 12.85 29.64
CA TYR A 208 -2.32 11.98 28.72
C TYR A 208 -2.95 10.59 28.51
N GLU A 209 -3.54 9.99 29.54
CA GLU A 209 -4.19 8.68 29.43
C GLU A 209 -5.37 8.71 28.46
N LYS A 210 -6.14 9.80 28.45
CA LYS A 210 -7.23 9.99 27.49
C LYS A 210 -6.69 10.22 26.08
N ALA A 211 -5.63 11.02 25.95
CA ALA A 211 -4.98 11.23 24.66
C ALA A 211 -4.50 9.91 24.03
N ILE A 212 -3.88 9.05 24.84
CA ILE A 212 -3.47 7.69 24.46
C ILE A 212 -4.66 6.86 23.97
N GLU A 213 -5.78 6.86 24.70
CA GLU A 213 -7.00 6.11 24.32
C GLU A 213 -7.52 6.54 22.93
N TYR A 214 -7.58 7.84 22.67
CA TYR A 214 -8.04 8.37 21.39
C TYR A 214 -7.07 8.10 20.24
N TYR A 215 -5.75 8.22 20.45
CA TYR A 215 -4.75 7.83 19.44
C TYR A 215 -4.80 6.33 19.12
N GLN A 216 -4.96 5.47 20.14
CA GLN A 216 -5.13 4.03 19.93
C GLN A 216 -6.43 3.71 19.18
N THR A 217 -7.51 4.45 19.46
CA THR A 217 -8.78 4.29 18.75
C THR A 217 -8.65 4.70 17.28
N ALA A 218 -7.97 5.81 16.98
CA ALA A 218 -7.68 6.21 15.61
C ALA A 218 -6.86 5.15 14.85
N LEU A 219 -5.82 4.58 15.49
CA LEU A 219 -5.03 3.48 14.93
C LEU A 219 -5.84 2.19 14.71
N LYS A 220 -6.82 1.91 15.57
CA LYS A 220 -7.72 0.77 15.41
C LYS A 220 -8.66 0.94 14.21
N ILE A 221 -9.12 2.17 13.97
CA ILE A 221 -9.97 2.51 12.82
C ILE A 221 -9.18 2.44 11.52
N ASP A 222 -7.99 3.03 11.48
CA ASP A 222 -7.08 2.95 10.34
C ASP A 222 -5.64 2.72 10.80
N SER A 223 -5.22 1.45 10.72
CA SER A 223 -3.86 1.04 11.05
C SER A 223 -2.81 1.63 10.11
N GLY A 224 -3.23 2.21 8.98
CA GLY A 224 -2.37 3.00 8.08
C GLY A 224 -1.81 4.27 8.74
N LEU A 225 -2.40 4.74 9.84
CA LEU A 225 -1.94 5.90 10.63
C LEU A 225 -0.70 5.61 11.48
N SER A 226 0.26 4.85 10.95
CA SER A 226 1.50 4.44 11.63
C SER A 226 2.36 5.56 12.21
N ASN A 227 2.15 6.80 11.79
CA ASN A 227 2.79 7.99 12.38
C ASN A 227 2.35 8.19 13.84
N LEU A 228 1.16 7.74 14.22
CA LEU A 228 0.68 7.80 15.60
C LEU A 228 1.45 6.90 16.57
N HIS A 229 2.22 5.91 16.09
CA HIS A 229 3.12 5.16 16.97
C HIS A 229 4.18 6.05 17.62
N LEU A 230 4.62 7.11 16.92
CA LEU A 230 5.57 8.07 17.47
C LEU A 230 4.95 8.87 18.62
N GLU A 231 3.74 9.39 18.42
CA GLU A 231 3.02 10.15 19.46
C GLU A 231 2.69 9.28 20.67
N LEU A 232 2.24 8.04 20.43
CA LEU A 232 2.01 7.09 21.53
C LEU A 232 3.28 6.79 22.31
N ALA A 233 4.42 6.58 21.64
CA ALA A 233 5.68 6.33 22.32
C ALA A 233 6.07 7.50 23.25
N ARG A 234 5.93 8.74 22.77
CA ARG A 234 6.17 9.96 23.56
C ARG A 234 5.22 10.06 24.76
N LEU A 235 3.93 9.80 24.58
CA LEU A 235 2.95 9.88 25.67
C LEU A 235 3.19 8.81 26.74
N PHE A 236 3.56 7.59 26.35
CA PHE A 236 3.93 6.54 27.30
C PHE A 236 5.20 6.88 28.08
N GLU A 237 6.17 7.60 27.49
CA GLU A 237 7.31 8.15 28.26
C GLU A 237 6.85 9.18 29.30
N ILE A 238 5.91 10.06 28.94
CA ILE A 238 5.39 11.11 29.84
C ILE A 238 4.69 10.49 31.06
N ILE A 239 3.83 9.48 30.85
CA ILE A 239 3.16 8.77 31.95
C ILE A 239 4.04 7.70 32.61
N GLN A 240 5.31 7.61 32.21
CA GLN A 240 6.33 6.71 32.76
C GLN A 240 6.00 5.21 32.62
N ASP A 241 5.25 4.84 31.58
CA ASP A 241 5.09 3.44 31.15
C ASP A 241 6.18 3.08 30.13
N GLU A 242 7.36 2.77 30.64
CA GLU A 242 8.55 2.50 29.83
C GLU A 242 8.42 1.24 28.98
N GLY A 243 7.57 0.29 29.39
CA GLY A 243 7.30 -0.93 28.64
C GLY A 243 6.52 -0.64 27.36
N LEU A 244 5.42 0.12 27.48
CA LEU A 244 4.64 0.53 26.32
C LEU A 244 5.38 1.58 25.47
N ALA A 245 6.15 2.48 26.09
CA ALA A 245 7.03 3.38 25.36
C ALA A 245 8.02 2.61 24.47
N TYR A 246 8.73 1.63 25.04
CA TYR A 246 9.65 0.76 24.31
C TYR A 246 8.95 0.03 23.14
N TYR A 247 7.75 -0.51 23.39
CA TYR A 247 6.96 -1.17 22.35
C TYR A 247 6.63 -0.23 21.18
N TYR A 248 6.10 0.96 21.46
CA TYR A 248 5.69 1.90 20.41
C TYR A 248 6.88 2.55 19.67
N TRP A 249 8.01 2.76 20.34
CA TRP A 249 9.25 3.17 19.66
C TRP A 249 9.73 2.13 18.65
N ASN A 250 9.78 0.85 19.04
CA ASN A 250 10.11 -0.25 18.11
C ASN A 250 9.10 -0.39 16.97
N ARG A 251 7.82 -0.17 17.27
CA ARG A 251 6.76 -0.17 16.25
C ARG A 251 6.97 0.95 15.23
N SER A 252 7.33 2.14 15.68
CA SER A 252 7.63 3.29 14.82
C SER A 252 8.76 2.97 13.81
N LEU A 253 9.86 2.35 14.27
CA LEU A 253 10.95 1.87 13.39
C LEU A 253 10.46 0.88 12.31
N SER A 254 9.66 -0.10 12.74
CA SER A 254 9.18 -1.19 11.89
C SER A 254 8.29 -0.67 10.75
N THR A 255 7.55 0.42 11.02
CA THR A 255 6.68 1.07 10.05
C THR A 255 7.36 2.15 9.18
N GLY A 256 8.68 2.32 9.32
CA GLY A 256 9.48 3.14 8.41
C GLY A 256 10.08 4.41 8.99
N ASN A 257 9.89 4.71 10.28
CA ASN A 257 10.59 5.81 10.95
C ASN A 257 11.98 5.35 11.43
N LYS A 258 12.92 5.19 10.49
CA LYS A 258 14.28 4.65 10.73
C LYS A 258 15.33 5.74 11.00
N ASN A 259 15.01 6.69 11.88
CA ASN A 259 15.91 7.80 12.17
C ASN A 259 16.77 7.54 13.44
N ASN A 260 17.86 8.29 13.58
CA ASN A 260 18.78 8.17 14.72
C ASN A 260 18.12 8.56 16.06
N PHE A 261 17.13 9.46 16.04
CA PHE A 261 16.42 9.89 17.24
C PHE A 261 15.64 8.73 17.88
N VAL A 262 14.84 8.01 17.09
CA VAL A 262 14.08 6.83 17.54
C VAL A 262 15.03 5.74 18.04
N LEU A 263 16.13 5.48 17.32
CA LEU A 263 17.15 4.50 17.74
C LEU A 263 17.80 4.88 19.07
N ASN A 264 18.13 6.16 19.26
CA ASN A 264 18.70 6.64 20.51
C ASN A 264 17.73 6.47 21.68
N LYS A 265 16.44 6.80 21.49
CA LYS A 265 15.39 6.58 22.50
C LYS A 265 15.27 5.12 22.92
N ILE A 266 15.27 4.21 21.96
CA ILE A 266 15.24 2.77 22.24
C ILE A 266 16.49 2.34 23.01
N ASN A 267 17.68 2.79 22.58
CA ASN A 267 18.92 2.45 23.26
C ASN A 267 18.99 3.00 24.69
N GLU A 268 18.46 4.20 24.93
CA GLU A 268 18.34 4.80 26.26
C GLU A 268 17.42 3.96 27.16
N LEU A 269 16.25 3.56 26.66
CA LEU A 269 15.33 2.68 27.38
C LEU A 269 15.95 1.32 27.67
N ILE A 270 16.63 0.68 26.70
CA ILE A 270 17.33 -0.60 26.93
C ILE A 270 18.44 -0.45 27.97
N LYS A 271 19.20 0.65 27.93
CA LYS A 271 20.28 0.88 28.89
C LYS A 271 19.75 1.08 30.31
N LYS A 272 18.61 1.76 30.45
CA LYS A 272 17.97 2.03 31.75
C LYS A 272 17.20 0.81 32.26
N HIS A 273 16.59 0.04 31.35
CA HIS A 273 15.71 -1.09 31.60
C HIS A 273 16.10 -2.31 30.74
N PRO A 274 17.27 -2.93 30.98
CA PRO A 274 17.68 -4.13 30.25
C PRO A 274 16.67 -5.28 30.41
N GLU A 275 15.91 -5.29 31.51
CA GLU A 275 14.86 -6.27 31.77
C GLU A 275 13.70 -6.22 30.76
N LEU A 276 13.53 -5.14 29.99
CA LEU A 276 12.52 -5.09 28.93
C LEU A 276 12.85 -6.08 27.82
N VAL A 277 14.13 -6.14 27.43
CA VAL A 277 14.63 -7.10 26.44
C VAL A 277 14.56 -8.52 27.01
N ASP A 278 15.00 -8.69 28.26
CA ASP A 278 14.95 -10.00 28.92
C ASP A 278 13.51 -10.51 29.06
N LYS A 279 12.53 -9.65 29.37
CA LYS A 279 11.11 -10.01 29.45
C LYS A 279 10.55 -10.43 28.10
N GLU A 280 10.92 -9.74 27.02
CA GLU A 280 10.50 -10.10 25.66
C GLU A 280 11.05 -11.48 25.28
N GLU A 281 12.34 -11.71 25.50
CA GLU A 281 12.99 -13.00 25.23
C GLU A 281 12.44 -14.12 26.13
N GLN A 282 12.26 -13.87 27.43
CA GLN A 282 11.62 -14.83 28.35
C GLN A 282 10.20 -15.18 27.91
N ALA A 283 9.41 -14.21 27.45
CA ALA A 283 8.06 -14.46 26.95
C ALA A 283 8.07 -15.34 25.69
N LYS A 284 9.03 -15.15 24.79
CA LYS A 284 9.25 -16.04 23.64
C LYS A 284 9.67 -17.43 24.10
N GLU A 285 10.62 -17.55 25.00
CA GLU A 285 11.08 -18.85 25.54
C GLU A 285 9.97 -19.65 26.23
N ILE A 286 9.11 -18.99 27.01
CA ILE A 286 7.94 -19.63 27.64
C ILE A 286 7.02 -20.21 26.55
N LYS A 287 6.71 -19.43 25.51
CA LYS A 287 5.89 -19.90 24.38
C LYS A 287 6.54 -21.04 23.60
N ARG A 288 7.87 -21.05 23.51
CA ARG A 288 8.66 -22.09 22.84
C ARG A 288 8.77 -23.39 23.65
N LYS A 289 8.43 -23.40 24.94
CA LYS A 289 8.37 -24.61 25.78
C LYS A 289 7.01 -25.32 25.74
N ASP A 290 5.94 -24.57 25.49
CA ASP A 290 4.57 -25.09 25.42
C ASP A 290 3.97 -24.84 24.02
N ILE A 291 4.58 -25.46 23.01
CA ILE A 291 4.19 -25.27 21.62
C ILE A 291 2.90 -26.03 21.34
N LYS A 292 1.89 -25.28 20.91
CA LYS A 292 0.69 -25.88 20.30
C LYS A 292 0.98 -26.29 18.86
N TRP A 293 1.41 -27.53 18.68
CA TRP A 293 1.67 -28.09 17.36
C TRP A 293 0.41 -28.22 16.51
N ILE A 294 0.49 -27.75 15.28
CA ILE A 294 -0.56 -27.90 14.28
C ILE A 294 -0.29 -29.19 13.52
N LYS A 295 -1.17 -30.18 13.70
CA LYS A 295 -1.15 -31.40 12.91
C LYS A 295 -1.88 -31.16 11.60
N VAL A 296 -1.17 -31.28 10.49
CA VAL A 296 -1.74 -31.04 9.16
C VAL A 296 -2.45 -32.28 8.63
N GLN A 297 -3.53 -32.06 7.90
CA GLN A 297 -4.33 -33.11 7.30
C GLN A 297 -3.75 -33.57 5.97
N ASP A 298 -3.78 -34.88 5.75
CA ASP A 298 -3.48 -35.49 4.46
C ASP A 298 -4.74 -35.52 3.58
N TYR A 299 -4.62 -35.01 2.37
CA TYR A 299 -5.69 -34.98 1.37
C TYR A 299 -5.47 -36.00 0.24
N SER A 300 -4.60 -36.99 0.46
CA SER A 300 -4.28 -38.07 -0.49
C SER A 300 -3.77 -37.54 -1.83
N LEU A 301 -2.91 -36.52 -1.76
CA LEU A 301 -2.35 -35.85 -2.94
C LEU A 301 -1.15 -36.60 -3.55
N ASP A 302 -0.58 -37.57 -2.84
CA ASP A 302 0.64 -38.28 -3.23
C ASP A 302 0.51 -39.10 -4.54
N GLU A 303 -0.72 -39.44 -4.96
CA GLU A 303 -0.98 -40.19 -6.20
C GLU A 303 -1.03 -39.29 -7.45
N ILE A 304 -0.99 -37.97 -7.27
CA ILE A 304 -1.09 -36.98 -8.34
C ILE A 304 0.28 -36.35 -8.55
N ASP A 305 0.69 -36.17 -9.80
CA ASP A 305 1.94 -35.51 -10.18
C ASP A 305 1.81 -33.98 -10.03
N ILE A 306 1.71 -33.52 -8.78
CA ILE A 306 1.60 -32.11 -8.43
C ILE A 306 3.00 -31.50 -8.41
N PRO A 307 3.24 -30.38 -9.13
CA PRO A 307 4.54 -29.70 -9.11
C PRO A 307 5.01 -29.35 -7.70
N GLU A 308 6.27 -29.64 -7.40
CA GLU A 308 6.97 -29.13 -6.21
C GLU A 308 7.22 -27.63 -6.37
N ILE A 309 7.09 -26.88 -5.28
CA ILE A 309 7.39 -25.45 -5.21
C ILE A 309 8.31 -25.15 -4.03
N ARG A 310 9.23 -24.20 -4.23
CA ARG A 310 10.24 -23.79 -3.26
C ARG A 310 9.98 -22.34 -2.83
N ILE A 311 9.65 -22.12 -1.56
CA ILE A 311 9.30 -20.80 -1.02
C ILE A 311 10.42 -20.28 -0.12
N GLY A 312 11.02 -19.14 -0.49
CA GLY A 312 12.00 -18.45 0.36
C GLY A 312 11.31 -17.78 1.56
N ILE A 313 11.69 -18.17 2.77
CA ILE A 313 11.11 -17.70 4.04
C ILE A 313 11.96 -16.60 4.66
N VAL A 314 13.28 -16.80 4.69
CA VAL A 314 14.22 -15.82 5.26
C VAL A 314 15.47 -15.79 4.40
N GLU A 315 15.98 -14.58 4.12
CA GLU A 315 17.18 -14.40 3.32
C GLU A 315 18.39 -13.94 4.13
N ASN A 316 19.58 -14.36 3.70
CA ASN A 316 20.87 -13.82 4.14
C ASN A 316 21.09 -13.85 5.66
N VAL A 317 20.69 -14.92 6.33
CA VAL A 317 20.89 -15.12 7.78
C VAL A 317 22.12 -15.95 8.07
N GLU A 318 22.72 -15.70 9.22
CA GLU A 318 23.91 -16.42 9.72
C GLU A 318 23.51 -17.60 10.63
N LYS A 319 22.34 -17.48 11.27
CA LYS A 319 21.79 -18.44 12.22
C LYS A 319 20.28 -18.53 12.05
N MET A 320 19.73 -19.72 12.22
CA MET A 320 18.30 -19.94 12.36
C MET A 320 18.06 -21.02 13.41
N SER A 321 17.10 -20.73 14.30
CA SER A 321 16.68 -21.63 15.38
C SER A 321 15.29 -22.19 15.08
N PHE A 322 15.06 -23.44 15.46
CA PHE A 322 13.82 -24.14 15.17
C PHE A 322 13.52 -25.26 16.17
N GLN A 323 12.27 -25.74 16.13
CA GLN A 323 11.81 -26.98 16.73
C GLN A 323 11.01 -27.80 15.71
N SER A 324 10.78 -29.08 16.01
CA SER A 324 9.94 -29.97 15.20
C SER A 324 8.85 -30.63 16.05
N GLY A 325 7.63 -30.74 15.51
CA GLY A 325 6.52 -31.40 16.20
C GLY A 325 6.61 -32.93 16.22
N TYR A 326 7.56 -33.49 15.47
CA TYR A 326 7.89 -34.90 15.41
C TYR A 326 9.39 -35.12 15.19
N ASP A 327 9.84 -36.35 15.40
CA ASP A 327 11.22 -36.74 15.12
C ASP A 327 11.52 -36.49 13.64
N PHE A 328 12.71 -36.01 13.36
CA PHE A 328 13.08 -35.50 12.04
C PHE A 328 14.48 -35.94 11.64
N LEU A 329 14.78 -35.77 10.36
CA LEU A 329 16.09 -36.05 9.79
C LEU A 329 16.69 -34.74 9.31
N ILE A 330 18.00 -34.56 9.50
CA ILE A 330 18.78 -33.58 8.75
C ILE A 330 19.60 -34.33 7.74
N GLU A 331 19.47 -33.97 6.46
CA GLU A 331 20.19 -34.56 5.35
C GLU A 331 21.12 -33.55 4.68
N ASN A 332 22.28 -34.02 4.22
CA ASN A 332 23.12 -33.30 3.27
C ASN A 332 23.38 -34.22 2.08
N GLU A 333 23.09 -33.75 0.86
CA GLU A 333 23.25 -34.53 -0.37
C GLU A 333 22.54 -35.90 -0.33
N GLY A 334 21.34 -35.95 0.26
CA GLY A 334 20.50 -37.16 0.37
C GLY A 334 21.00 -38.20 1.39
N ARG A 335 21.97 -37.83 2.24
CA ARG A 335 22.43 -38.66 3.35
C ARG A 335 22.02 -38.06 4.67
N THR A 336 21.35 -38.84 5.51
CA THR A 336 21.05 -38.46 6.89
C THR A 336 22.34 -38.27 7.68
N ILE A 337 22.51 -37.08 8.27
CA ILE A 337 23.64 -36.73 9.13
C ILE A 337 23.22 -36.60 10.61
N ILE A 338 21.96 -36.26 10.88
CA ILE A 338 21.39 -36.19 12.23
C ILE A 338 20.02 -36.85 12.21
N ASP A 339 19.77 -37.65 13.25
CA ASP A 339 18.43 -38.06 13.68
C ASP A 339 18.02 -37.12 14.83
N GLY A 340 17.09 -36.22 14.54
CA GLY A 340 16.67 -35.14 15.43
C GLY A 340 15.41 -35.50 16.21
N LEU A 341 15.34 -35.04 17.46
CA LEU A 341 14.24 -35.31 18.36
C LEU A 341 13.14 -34.25 18.24
N ARG A 342 11.88 -34.68 18.33
CA ARG A 342 10.73 -33.79 18.49
C ARG A 342 10.84 -32.92 19.75
N ASP A 343 10.15 -31.77 19.74
CA ASP A 343 9.95 -30.91 20.92
C ASP A 343 11.24 -30.41 21.59
N GLU A 344 12.37 -30.48 20.88
CA GLU A 344 13.69 -30.06 21.37
C GLU A 344 14.27 -28.94 20.49
N PRO A 345 14.89 -27.89 21.07
CA PRO A 345 15.38 -26.76 20.31
C PRO A 345 16.69 -27.08 19.56
N TYR A 346 16.72 -26.78 18.28
CA TYR A 346 17.91 -26.85 17.44
C TYR A 346 18.24 -25.48 16.85
N SER A 347 19.52 -25.25 16.55
CA SER A 347 19.92 -24.12 15.72
C SER A 347 21.01 -24.50 14.74
N ILE A 348 20.99 -23.87 13.57
CA ILE A 348 22.00 -24.06 12.52
C ILE A 348 22.64 -22.71 12.25
N GLU A 349 23.96 -22.66 12.42
CA GLU A 349 24.80 -21.55 11.98
C GLU A 349 25.59 -21.95 10.74
N TYR A 350 25.93 -20.98 9.89
CA TYR A 350 26.78 -21.24 8.74
C TYR A 350 27.92 -20.24 8.68
N LYS A 351 29.15 -20.73 8.79
CA LYS A 351 30.36 -19.89 8.79
C LYS A 351 31.44 -20.59 7.98
N GLU A 352 32.14 -19.84 7.13
CA GLU A 352 33.28 -20.34 6.35
C GLU A 352 33.02 -21.63 5.54
N ASN A 353 31.82 -21.75 4.95
CA ASN A 353 31.34 -22.97 4.24
C ASN A 353 31.15 -24.20 5.13
N THR A 354 30.87 -23.99 6.41
CA THR A 354 30.64 -25.04 7.40
C THR A 354 29.34 -24.76 8.14
N TYR A 355 28.46 -25.76 8.18
CA TYR A 355 27.30 -25.76 9.03
C TYR A 355 27.69 -26.21 10.44
N LEU A 356 27.28 -25.44 11.44
CA LEU A 356 27.41 -25.79 12.85
C LEU A 356 25.99 -26.04 13.37
N ILE A 357 25.71 -27.27 13.76
CA ILE A 357 24.37 -27.69 14.21
C ILE A 357 24.41 -27.87 15.72
N TYR A 358 23.52 -27.17 16.40
CA TYR A 358 23.39 -27.16 17.85
C TYR A 358 22.08 -27.80 18.28
N HIS A 359 22.12 -28.56 19.37
CA HIS A 359 20.97 -29.04 20.12
C HIS A 359 21.01 -28.34 21.49
N GLY A 360 20.06 -27.43 21.73
CA GLY A 360 20.20 -26.38 22.73
C GLY A 360 21.47 -25.56 22.47
N GLU A 361 22.34 -25.44 23.49
CA GLU A 361 23.63 -24.76 23.37
C GLU A 361 24.79 -25.68 22.93
N LYS A 362 24.54 -26.99 22.86
CA LYS A 362 25.59 -27.98 22.57
C LYS A 362 25.76 -28.16 21.06
N LEU A 363 26.96 -27.91 20.55
CA LEU A 363 27.34 -28.29 19.19
C LEU A 363 27.30 -29.82 19.05
N VAL A 364 26.40 -30.33 18.20
CA VAL A 364 26.22 -31.78 17.97
C VAL A 364 26.83 -32.25 16.66
N MET A 365 27.01 -31.37 15.68
CA MET A 365 27.60 -31.71 14.39
C MET A 365 28.25 -30.48 13.73
N SER A 366 29.31 -30.72 12.97
CA SER A 366 29.92 -29.75 12.07
C SER A 366 30.02 -30.38 10.67
N VAL A 367 29.45 -29.72 9.67
CA VAL A 367 29.39 -30.24 8.29
C VAL A 367 29.96 -29.21 7.33
N LYS A 368 31.14 -29.51 6.78
CA LYS A 368 31.74 -28.69 5.72
C LYS A 368 31.05 -29.01 4.38
N SER A 369 30.14 -28.15 3.96
CA SER A 369 29.38 -28.35 2.73
C SER A 369 28.98 -27.01 2.13
N LYS A 370 29.00 -26.95 0.79
CA LYS A 370 28.41 -25.84 0.00
C LYS A 370 27.04 -26.22 -0.55
N LYS A 371 26.55 -27.41 -0.21
CA LYS A 371 25.24 -27.92 -0.60
C LYS A 371 24.24 -27.71 0.55
N PRO A 372 22.95 -27.55 0.25
CA PRO A 372 21.96 -27.30 1.28
C PRO A 372 21.83 -28.44 2.30
N LEU A 373 21.45 -28.09 3.53
CA LEU A 373 20.91 -29.04 4.49
C LEU A 373 19.40 -29.09 4.34
N THR A 374 18.81 -30.30 4.35
CA THR A 374 17.36 -30.49 4.29
C THR A 374 16.86 -31.13 5.57
N LEU A 375 15.85 -30.53 6.19
CA LEU A 375 15.11 -31.05 7.32
C LEU A 375 13.85 -31.74 6.81
N ILE A 376 13.62 -32.96 7.28
CA ILE A 376 12.50 -33.80 6.86
C ILE A 376 11.85 -34.39 8.10
N ASN A 377 10.57 -34.13 8.30
CA ASN A 377 9.80 -34.80 9.35
C ASN A 377 9.62 -36.28 9.00
N LYS A 378 9.83 -37.18 9.98
CA LYS A 378 9.56 -38.62 9.78
C LYS A 378 8.07 -38.92 9.62
N ASP A 379 7.21 -38.04 10.13
CA ASP A 379 5.76 -38.04 9.88
C ASP A 379 5.37 -36.72 9.22
N LYS A 380 4.95 -36.78 7.94
CA LYS A 380 4.58 -35.61 7.13
C LYS A 380 3.37 -34.83 7.66
N SER A 381 2.62 -35.39 8.61
CA SER A 381 1.50 -34.69 9.27
C SER A 381 1.94 -33.67 10.33
N TYR A 382 3.24 -33.58 10.62
CA TYR A 382 3.82 -32.63 11.56
C TYR A 382 4.63 -31.53 10.86
N THR A 383 4.90 -30.47 11.62
CA THR A 383 5.49 -29.22 11.11
C THR A 383 6.81 -28.88 11.77
N PHE A 384 7.58 -27.99 11.14
CA PHE A 384 8.71 -27.30 11.75
C PHE A 384 8.28 -25.92 12.24
N LEU A 385 8.65 -25.55 13.46
CA LEU A 385 8.51 -24.20 14.01
C LEU A 385 9.82 -23.44 13.82
N LEU A 386 9.82 -22.41 12.97
CA LEU A 386 10.95 -21.50 12.82
C LEU A 386 10.75 -20.26 13.68
N TYR A 387 11.85 -19.74 14.25
CA TYR A 387 11.80 -18.63 15.19
C TYR A 387 12.02 -17.27 14.53
N ASP A 388 11.41 -16.24 15.12
CA ASP A 388 11.67 -14.83 14.82
C ASP A 388 11.59 -14.48 13.31
N ILE A 389 10.57 -14.98 12.64
CA ILE A 389 10.31 -14.70 11.23
C ILE A 389 9.77 -13.28 11.08
N SER A 390 10.54 -12.41 10.42
CA SER A 390 10.11 -11.05 10.08
C SER A 390 9.08 -11.06 8.95
N TYR A 391 8.07 -10.19 9.02
CA TYR A 391 7.06 -10.03 7.99
C TYR A 391 6.68 -8.56 7.80
N GLY A 392 6.13 -8.23 6.64
CA GLY A 392 5.54 -6.92 6.36
C GLY A 392 6.50 -5.72 6.46
N THR A 393 7.82 -5.93 6.43
CA THR A 393 8.84 -4.89 6.59
C THR A 393 8.55 -3.65 5.73
N GLY A 394 8.48 -2.47 6.35
CA GLY A 394 8.19 -1.20 5.67
C GLY A 394 6.71 -0.90 5.47
N TYR A 395 5.82 -1.76 5.95
CA TYR A 395 4.38 -1.54 5.99
C TYR A 395 3.90 -1.33 7.44
N PHE A 396 2.71 -0.74 7.62
CA PHE A 396 2.16 -0.47 8.95
C PHE A 396 1.87 -1.74 9.78
N TRP A 397 1.80 -2.90 9.11
CA TRP A 397 1.59 -4.21 9.71
C TRP A 397 2.89 -5.02 9.91
N ALA A 398 4.08 -4.44 9.71
CA ALA A 398 5.37 -5.13 9.89
C ALA A 398 5.52 -5.78 11.27
N GLY A 399 6.27 -6.86 11.42
CA GLY A 399 6.56 -7.45 12.73
C GLY A 399 7.44 -8.69 12.66
N THR A 400 7.55 -9.39 13.79
CA THR A 400 8.30 -10.64 13.92
C THR A 400 7.47 -11.66 14.70
N GLU A 401 7.44 -12.92 14.26
CA GLU A 401 6.74 -14.01 14.98
C GLU A 401 7.37 -15.39 14.72
N ASP A 402 7.15 -16.35 15.61
CA ASP A 402 7.48 -17.75 15.36
C ASP A 402 6.39 -18.39 14.46
N ARG A 403 6.78 -19.19 13.47
CA ARG A 403 5.85 -19.76 12.46
C ARG A 403 6.06 -21.25 12.23
N GLN A 404 4.94 -21.97 12.16
CA GLN A 404 4.93 -23.41 11.85
C GLN A 404 4.72 -23.63 10.35
N TYR A 405 5.44 -24.60 9.79
CA TYR A 405 5.41 -24.92 8.36
C TYR A 405 5.38 -26.43 8.13
N ARG A 406 4.56 -26.86 7.18
CA ARG A 406 4.55 -28.24 6.65
C ARG A 406 5.64 -28.43 5.59
N GLY A 407 5.81 -29.67 5.13
CA GLY A 407 6.78 -30.01 4.11
C GLY A 407 8.22 -30.04 4.64
N LYS A 408 9.19 -29.91 3.73
CA LYS A 408 10.62 -29.93 4.05
C LYS A 408 11.14 -28.51 4.26
N MET A 409 12.21 -28.38 5.04
CA MET A 409 12.94 -27.12 5.19
C MET A 409 14.35 -27.26 4.68
N GLU A 410 14.82 -26.30 3.91
CA GLU A 410 16.14 -26.31 3.30
C GLU A 410 16.92 -25.06 3.71
N PHE A 411 18.14 -25.29 4.22
CA PHE A 411 19.08 -24.24 4.60
C PHE A 411 20.06 -24.06 3.46
N TYR A 412 19.77 -23.14 2.55
CA TYR A 412 20.46 -22.97 1.27
C TYR A 412 21.61 -21.97 1.36
N PRO A 413 22.89 -22.39 1.21
CA PRO A 413 24.04 -21.50 1.29
C PRO A 413 24.00 -20.38 0.25
N VAL A 414 24.31 -19.17 0.70
CA VAL A 414 24.58 -18.00 -0.15
C VAL A 414 25.97 -17.43 0.17
N SER A 415 26.36 -16.34 -0.49
CA SER A 415 27.69 -15.74 -0.33
C SER A 415 27.95 -15.24 1.10
N ALA A 416 29.24 -15.18 1.48
CA ALA A 416 29.72 -14.59 2.73
C ALA A 416 29.31 -15.29 4.04
N GLY A 417 29.16 -16.63 4.02
CA GLY A 417 28.84 -17.38 5.24
C GLY A 417 27.42 -17.11 5.73
N ARG A 418 26.46 -17.02 4.79
CA ARG A 418 25.04 -16.85 5.08
C ARG A 418 24.24 -17.92 4.36
N PHE A 419 23.00 -18.15 4.75
CA PHE A 419 22.05 -18.98 4.01
C PHE A 419 20.68 -18.31 3.92
N ASN A 420 19.89 -18.80 2.97
CA ASN A 420 18.46 -18.59 2.91
C ASN A 420 17.75 -19.80 3.52
N ILE A 421 16.58 -19.59 4.12
CA ILE A 421 15.67 -20.65 4.54
C ILE A 421 14.59 -20.81 3.48
N ILE A 422 14.41 -22.03 2.99
CA ILE A 422 13.48 -22.36 1.91
C ILE A 422 12.55 -23.47 2.39
N ASN A 423 11.24 -23.26 2.26
CA ASN A 423 10.25 -24.30 2.50
C ASN A 423 9.90 -25.00 1.18
N ILE A 424 9.92 -26.34 1.18
CA ILE A 424 9.67 -27.17 0.00
C ILE A 424 8.43 -28.02 0.25
N LEU A 425 7.45 -27.90 -0.64
CA LEU A 425 6.14 -28.55 -0.58
C LEU A 425 5.53 -28.64 -1.98
N ASN A 426 4.42 -29.36 -2.14
CA ASN A 426 3.72 -29.36 -3.43
C ASN A 426 2.84 -28.11 -3.60
N MET A 427 2.44 -27.82 -4.85
CA MET A 427 1.65 -26.65 -5.21
C MET A 427 0.36 -26.50 -4.40
N GLU A 428 -0.39 -27.58 -4.14
CA GLU A 428 -1.66 -27.50 -3.41
C GLU A 428 -1.46 -27.24 -1.92
N GLU A 429 -0.44 -27.84 -1.33
CA GLU A 429 -0.03 -27.56 0.05
C GLU A 429 0.41 -26.10 0.24
N TYR A 430 1.08 -25.53 -0.76
CA TYR A 430 1.38 -24.10 -0.79
C TYR A 430 0.11 -23.25 -0.79
N LEU A 431 -0.90 -23.64 -1.58
CA LEU A 431 -2.18 -22.93 -1.63
C LEU A 431 -2.97 -23.04 -0.32
N PHE A 432 -2.83 -24.11 0.45
CA PHE A 432 -3.44 -24.22 1.78
C PHE A 432 -2.97 -23.11 2.72
N SER A 433 -1.74 -22.61 2.56
CA SER A 433 -1.24 -21.44 3.29
C SER A 433 -1.69 -20.13 2.64
N VAL A 434 -1.47 -19.98 1.33
CA VAL A 434 -1.67 -18.70 0.64
C VAL A 434 -3.13 -18.28 0.57
N VAL A 435 -4.01 -19.17 0.13
CA VAL A 435 -5.41 -18.81 -0.11
C VAL A 435 -6.09 -18.29 1.15
N PRO A 436 -6.00 -18.95 2.34
CA PRO A 436 -6.60 -18.41 3.54
C PRO A 436 -5.81 -17.28 4.22
N ALA A 437 -4.54 -17.06 3.86
CA ALA A 437 -3.79 -15.88 4.25
C ALA A 437 -4.26 -14.62 3.50
N GLU A 438 -4.72 -14.80 2.26
CA GLU A 438 -5.23 -13.74 1.38
C GLU A 438 -6.75 -13.54 1.52
N MET A 439 -7.52 -14.63 1.58
CA MET A 439 -8.98 -14.64 1.74
C MET A 439 -9.40 -15.54 2.91
N PRO A 440 -9.80 -14.97 4.06
CA PRO A 440 -10.17 -15.73 5.25
C PRO A 440 -11.24 -16.81 5.01
N ALA A 441 -11.20 -17.90 5.78
CA ALA A 441 -12.07 -19.07 5.61
C ALA A 441 -13.58 -18.81 5.70
N TRP A 442 -13.99 -17.68 6.29
CA TRP A 442 -15.40 -17.29 6.41
C TRP A 442 -15.92 -16.55 5.17
N TRP A 443 -15.05 -16.14 4.24
CA TRP A 443 -15.45 -15.55 2.96
C TRP A 443 -16.24 -16.56 2.08
N PRO A 444 -16.95 -16.07 1.05
CA PRO A 444 -17.74 -16.92 0.16
C PRO A 444 -16.88 -17.95 -0.55
N GLY A 445 -17.39 -19.19 -0.66
CA GLY A 445 -16.63 -20.30 -1.25
C GLY A 445 -16.20 -20.07 -2.70
N GLU A 446 -17.04 -19.41 -3.50
CA GLU A 446 -16.72 -19.08 -4.91
C GLU A 446 -15.57 -18.06 -5.02
N ALA A 447 -15.46 -17.11 -4.09
CA ALA A 447 -14.31 -16.20 -4.04
C ALA A 447 -13.03 -16.94 -3.64
N ILE A 448 -13.11 -17.86 -2.66
CA ILE A 448 -11.98 -18.71 -2.25
C ILE A 448 -11.51 -19.59 -3.41
N LYS A 449 -12.43 -20.14 -4.22
CA LYS A 449 -12.09 -20.87 -5.46
C LYS A 449 -11.37 -19.98 -6.47
N ALA A 450 -11.88 -18.76 -6.72
CA ALA A 450 -11.24 -17.81 -7.63
C ALA A 450 -9.81 -17.46 -7.17
N GLN A 451 -9.62 -17.23 -5.86
CA GLN A 451 -8.31 -17.01 -5.26
C GLN A 451 -7.38 -18.22 -5.40
N ALA A 452 -7.89 -19.45 -5.25
CA ALA A 452 -7.10 -20.66 -5.48
C ALA A 452 -6.60 -20.75 -6.93
N LEU A 453 -7.46 -20.50 -7.93
CA LEU A 453 -7.06 -20.46 -9.34
C LEU A 453 -6.03 -19.35 -9.61
N ALA A 454 -6.27 -18.14 -9.10
CA ALA A 454 -5.36 -17.01 -9.29
C ALA A 454 -3.98 -17.29 -8.67
N ALA A 455 -3.94 -17.72 -7.40
CA ALA A 455 -2.70 -18.05 -6.71
C ALA A 455 -1.94 -19.22 -7.35
N ARG A 456 -2.64 -20.31 -7.75
CA ARG A 456 -2.04 -21.45 -8.46
C ARG A 456 -1.41 -21.01 -9.77
N THR A 457 -2.15 -20.21 -10.53
CA THR A 457 -1.69 -19.71 -11.84
C THR A 457 -0.50 -18.78 -11.69
N TYR A 458 -0.55 -17.84 -10.75
CA TYR A 458 0.56 -16.94 -10.46
C TYR A 458 1.82 -17.72 -10.10
N ALA A 459 1.69 -18.74 -9.25
CA ALA A 459 2.81 -19.58 -8.85
C ALA A 459 3.41 -20.36 -10.03
N LEU A 460 2.57 -20.99 -10.86
CA LEU A 460 3.00 -21.68 -12.08
C LEU A 460 3.71 -20.75 -13.07
N ALA A 461 3.21 -19.53 -13.24
CA ALA A 461 3.80 -18.54 -14.15
C ALA A 461 5.15 -17.98 -13.66
N ASN A 462 5.43 -18.07 -12.35
CA ASN A 462 6.60 -17.47 -11.71
C ASN A 462 7.58 -18.49 -11.11
N LEU A 463 7.49 -19.77 -11.50
CA LEU A 463 8.47 -20.77 -11.07
C LEU A 463 9.91 -20.33 -11.42
N GLY A 464 10.76 -20.33 -10.41
CA GLY A 464 12.14 -19.89 -10.48
C GLY A 464 12.35 -18.38 -10.68
N LYS A 465 11.37 -17.53 -10.32
CA LYS A 465 11.52 -16.06 -10.29
C LYS A 465 12.74 -15.64 -9.45
N HIS A 466 13.03 -16.38 -8.38
CA HIS A 466 14.13 -16.11 -7.46
C HIS A 466 15.27 -17.15 -7.52
N LYS A 467 15.55 -17.74 -8.69
CA LYS A 467 16.60 -18.76 -8.90
C LYS A 467 17.97 -18.41 -8.28
N LYS A 468 18.34 -17.13 -8.23
CA LYS A 468 19.60 -16.67 -7.60
C LYS A 468 19.64 -16.97 -6.09
N GLY A 469 18.51 -16.93 -5.41
CA GLY A 469 18.35 -17.23 -3.98
C GLY A 469 18.02 -18.70 -3.68
N GLY A 470 17.89 -19.54 -4.71
CA GLY A 470 17.62 -20.99 -4.58
C GLY A 470 16.13 -21.37 -4.51
N TYR A 471 15.20 -20.42 -4.65
CA TYR A 471 13.76 -20.63 -4.48
C TYR A 471 12.94 -20.04 -5.64
N ASP A 472 11.66 -20.40 -5.71
CA ASP A 472 10.72 -19.97 -6.76
C ASP A 472 10.06 -18.64 -6.41
N LEU A 473 9.41 -18.56 -5.25
CA LEU A 473 8.65 -17.40 -4.73
C LEU A 473 9.08 -17.04 -3.30
N CYS A 474 8.90 -15.80 -2.88
CA CYS A 474 9.12 -15.38 -1.49
C CYS A 474 7.82 -15.34 -0.67
N ASP A 475 7.94 -15.28 0.66
CA ASP A 475 6.82 -15.25 1.63
C ASP A 475 6.22 -13.86 1.89
N THR A 476 6.73 -12.84 1.19
CA THR A 476 6.29 -11.45 1.33
C THR A 476 5.22 -11.07 0.30
N VAL A 477 4.56 -9.92 0.51
CA VAL A 477 3.60 -9.32 -0.44
C VAL A 477 4.17 -9.07 -1.84
N HIS A 478 5.49 -9.18 -2.03
CA HIS A 478 6.13 -9.17 -3.35
C HIS A 478 5.73 -10.39 -4.21
N CYS A 479 5.38 -11.53 -3.60
CA CYS A 479 4.88 -12.71 -4.30
C CYS A 479 3.45 -13.06 -3.88
N ALA A 480 3.25 -13.47 -2.63
CA ALA A 480 1.95 -13.74 -2.02
C ALA A 480 2.11 -13.87 -0.50
N ALA A 481 1.05 -13.65 0.28
CA ALA A 481 1.08 -13.88 1.72
C ALA A 481 1.26 -15.38 2.02
N TYR A 482 2.40 -15.78 2.57
CA TYR A 482 2.69 -17.16 2.97
C TYR A 482 3.00 -17.23 4.46
N ASN A 483 1.99 -17.62 5.27
CA ASN A 483 2.06 -17.58 6.73
C ASN A 483 2.33 -18.96 7.36
N GLY A 484 2.79 -19.93 6.57
CA GLY A 484 2.87 -21.33 6.97
C GLY A 484 1.50 -21.93 7.28
N VAL A 485 1.45 -22.89 8.21
CA VAL A 485 0.20 -23.63 8.49
C VAL A 485 -0.81 -22.86 9.35
N LYS A 486 -0.43 -21.66 9.82
CA LYS A 486 -1.25 -20.82 10.72
C LYS A 486 -2.60 -20.43 10.11
N SER A 487 -2.61 -20.18 8.80
CA SER A 487 -3.81 -19.78 8.06
C SER A 487 -4.67 -20.97 7.60
N GLU A 488 -4.15 -22.19 7.66
CA GLU A 488 -4.84 -23.36 7.14
C GLU A 488 -6.11 -23.71 7.91
N THR A 489 -7.16 -24.08 7.18
CA THR A 489 -8.38 -24.65 7.77
C THR A 489 -8.90 -25.79 6.91
N ASP A 490 -9.53 -26.79 7.52
CA ASP A 490 -10.17 -27.89 6.76
C ASP A 490 -11.22 -27.37 5.76
N LYS A 491 -11.95 -26.31 6.13
CA LYS A 491 -12.94 -25.66 5.24
C LYS A 491 -12.28 -25.11 3.97
N THR A 492 -11.22 -24.31 4.10
CA THR A 492 -10.53 -23.70 2.94
C THR A 492 -9.82 -24.75 2.12
N ASN A 493 -9.16 -25.72 2.77
CA ASN A 493 -8.40 -26.76 2.08
C ASN A 493 -9.33 -27.64 1.22
N LYS A 494 -10.51 -28.01 1.71
CA LYS A 494 -11.53 -28.71 0.90
C LYS A 494 -11.99 -27.90 -0.31
N ILE A 495 -12.15 -26.58 -0.18
CA ILE A 495 -12.49 -25.70 -1.30
C ILE A 495 -11.35 -25.64 -2.33
N ILE A 496 -10.11 -25.51 -1.87
CA ILE A 496 -8.92 -25.50 -2.73
C ILE A 496 -8.82 -26.82 -3.51
N VAL A 497 -8.97 -27.95 -2.83
CA VAL A 497 -9.00 -29.30 -3.44
C VAL A 497 -10.16 -29.45 -4.44
N SER A 498 -11.30 -28.77 -4.25
CA SER A 498 -12.37 -28.80 -5.25
C SER A 498 -12.00 -28.16 -6.61
N THR A 499 -10.92 -27.38 -6.64
CA THR A 499 -10.34 -26.75 -7.84
C THR A 499 -8.97 -27.33 -8.21
N LEU A 500 -8.68 -28.56 -7.76
CA LEU A 500 -7.41 -29.23 -7.93
C LEU A 500 -6.92 -29.19 -9.38
N GLY A 501 -5.72 -28.63 -9.58
CA GLY A 501 -5.10 -28.52 -10.89
C GLY A 501 -5.77 -27.51 -11.84
N GLU A 502 -6.80 -26.76 -11.44
CA GLU A 502 -7.38 -25.71 -12.27
C GLU A 502 -6.53 -24.44 -12.24
N ALA A 503 -6.16 -23.93 -13.42
CA ALA A 503 -5.35 -22.74 -13.59
C ALA A 503 -5.79 -21.93 -14.84
N ILE A 504 -5.39 -20.67 -14.91
CA ILE A 504 -5.85 -19.67 -15.88
C ILE A 504 -4.79 -19.48 -16.97
N TYR A 505 -5.19 -19.62 -18.23
CA TYR A 505 -4.28 -19.65 -19.38
C TYR A 505 -4.64 -18.59 -20.41
N TYR A 506 -3.61 -18.09 -21.09
CA TYR A 506 -3.72 -17.29 -22.30
C TYR A 506 -2.64 -17.75 -23.28
N ASN A 507 -3.03 -18.06 -24.53
CA ASN A 507 -2.12 -18.55 -25.57
C ASN A 507 -1.22 -19.71 -25.10
N ASN A 508 -1.82 -20.73 -24.47
CA ASN A 508 -1.15 -21.94 -23.97
C ASN A 508 -0.08 -21.68 -22.88
N ARG A 509 -0.10 -20.54 -22.19
CA ARG A 509 0.77 -20.26 -21.05
C ARG A 509 -0.05 -19.84 -19.83
N PRO A 510 0.36 -20.19 -18.61
CA PRO A 510 -0.27 -19.64 -17.40
C PRO A 510 -0.10 -18.12 -17.41
N ILE A 511 -1.17 -17.40 -17.07
CA ILE A 511 -1.13 -15.94 -17.05
C ILE A 511 -0.38 -15.41 -15.82
N SER A 512 0.03 -14.14 -15.85
CA SER A 512 0.42 -13.44 -14.63
C SER A 512 -0.84 -13.07 -13.83
N ALA A 513 -1.40 -14.03 -13.08
CA ALA A 513 -2.63 -13.88 -12.32
C ALA A 513 -2.41 -13.05 -11.02
N VAL A 514 -2.00 -11.80 -11.17
CA VAL A 514 -1.83 -10.86 -10.07
C VAL A 514 -3.17 -10.51 -9.41
N PHE A 515 -3.15 -10.24 -8.12
CA PHE A 515 -4.33 -9.90 -7.33
C PHE A 515 -3.96 -8.93 -6.19
N SER A 516 -4.93 -8.16 -5.71
CA SER A 516 -4.73 -7.22 -4.61
C SER A 516 -5.97 -7.11 -3.72
N SER A 517 -5.79 -6.60 -2.49
CA SER A 517 -6.83 -6.60 -1.46
C SER A 517 -8.12 -5.89 -1.87
N ASN A 518 -7.99 -4.68 -2.42
CA ASN A 518 -9.15 -3.88 -2.77
C ASN A 518 -8.78 -2.91 -3.89
N SER A 519 -9.58 -2.82 -4.95
CA SER A 519 -9.36 -1.88 -6.06
C SER A 519 -9.93 -0.48 -5.81
N GLY A 520 -10.65 -0.27 -4.71
CA GLY A 520 -11.37 0.98 -4.46
C GLY A 520 -12.56 1.21 -5.40
N GLY A 521 -12.95 0.19 -6.18
CA GLY A 521 -14.09 0.21 -7.11
C GLY A 521 -13.69 0.12 -8.59
N TYR A 522 -12.41 0.27 -8.93
CA TYR A 522 -11.91 0.22 -10.31
C TYR A 522 -10.49 -0.34 -10.36
N SER A 523 -10.24 -1.38 -11.18
CA SER A 523 -8.90 -1.93 -11.39
C SER A 523 -8.16 -1.25 -12.56
N GLU A 524 -6.84 -1.38 -12.62
CA GLU A 524 -5.95 -0.74 -13.57
C GLU A 524 -5.46 -1.72 -14.63
N LYS A 525 -5.17 -1.20 -15.82
CA LYS A 525 -4.47 -1.94 -16.89
C LYS A 525 -3.00 -2.16 -16.50
N SER A 526 -2.44 -3.31 -16.84
CA SER A 526 -1.02 -3.60 -16.53
C SER A 526 -0.04 -2.68 -17.27
N ILE A 527 -0.40 -2.18 -18.46
CA ILE A 527 0.43 -1.22 -19.23
C ILE A 527 0.61 0.10 -18.49
N GLU A 528 -0.44 0.53 -17.78
CA GLU A 528 -0.46 1.81 -17.06
C GLU A 528 0.38 1.76 -15.77
N ILE A 529 0.49 0.59 -15.15
CA ILE A 529 1.18 0.40 -13.87
C ILE A 529 2.62 -0.11 -14.06
N TRP A 530 2.83 -1.06 -14.97
CA TRP A 530 4.12 -1.75 -15.16
C TRP A 530 4.69 -1.61 -16.57
N GLY A 531 4.05 -0.86 -17.48
CA GLY A 531 4.52 -0.68 -18.85
C GLY A 531 4.44 -1.93 -19.73
N THR A 532 3.81 -3.01 -19.24
CA THR A 532 3.66 -4.28 -19.98
C THR A 532 2.21 -4.43 -20.43
N ASP A 533 1.97 -4.43 -21.74
CA ASP A 533 0.63 -4.65 -22.30
C ASP A 533 0.27 -6.13 -22.25
N SER A 534 -0.70 -6.47 -21.40
CA SER A 534 -1.26 -7.80 -21.28
C SER A 534 -2.73 -7.78 -21.68
N LYS A 535 -3.09 -8.55 -22.70
CA LYS A 535 -4.47 -8.66 -23.20
C LYS A 535 -5.47 -9.24 -22.19
N TYR A 536 -4.97 -9.78 -21.08
CA TYR A 536 -5.78 -10.33 -19.99
C TYR A 536 -5.71 -9.53 -18.69
N LEU A 537 -4.77 -8.58 -18.54
CA LEU A 537 -4.74 -7.65 -17.40
C LEU A 537 -5.19 -6.26 -17.86
N GLN A 538 -6.45 -6.21 -18.27
CA GLN A 538 -7.17 -4.97 -18.53
C GLN A 538 -7.83 -4.48 -17.24
N ASP A 539 -8.35 -3.26 -17.28
CA ASP A 539 -9.19 -2.71 -16.23
C ASP A 539 -10.54 -3.46 -16.12
N ALA A 540 -11.06 -3.50 -14.91
CA ALA A 540 -12.33 -4.11 -14.57
C ALA A 540 -13.11 -3.14 -13.68
N ASN A 541 -14.34 -2.85 -14.10
CA ASN A 541 -15.25 -1.98 -13.38
C ASN A 541 -15.97 -2.79 -12.28
N ASN A 542 -15.71 -2.48 -11.01
CA ASN A 542 -16.34 -3.15 -9.87
C ASN A 542 -17.51 -2.35 -9.29
N LEU A 543 -17.90 -1.24 -9.93
CA LEU A 543 -19.01 -0.39 -9.51
C LEU A 543 -20.35 -1.06 -9.79
N ILE A 544 -21.33 -0.81 -8.92
CA ILE A 544 -22.69 -1.34 -9.02
C ILE A 544 -23.62 -0.17 -9.35
N ASP A 545 -24.47 -0.33 -10.37
CA ASP A 545 -25.46 0.67 -10.80
C ASP A 545 -24.86 2.06 -11.09
N SER A 546 -23.67 2.11 -11.69
CA SER A 546 -22.91 3.36 -11.91
C SER A 546 -22.52 3.57 -13.38
N GLU A 547 -22.59 4.82 -13.83
CA GLU A 547 -22.24 5.24 -15.19
C GLU A 547 -20.83 5.85 -15.32
N TYR A 548 -19.97 5.76 -14.28
CA TYR A 548 -18.60 6.29 -14.36
C TYR A 548 -17.82 5.67 -15.53
N GLN A 549 -17.23 6.53 -16.36
CA GLN A 549 -16.37 6.15 -17.48
C GLN A 549 -14.99 6.76 -17.29
N PHE A 550 -14.01 5.92 -16.95
CA PHE A 550 -12.63 6.35 -16.81
C PHE A 550 -11.97 6.59 -18.18
N PRO A 551 -11.07 7.58 -18.33
CA PRO A 551 -10.62 8.51 -17.29
C PRO A 551 -11.66 9.61 -16.95
N LEU A 552 -11.85 9.86 -15.65
CA LEU A 552 -12.73 10.89 -15.11
C LEU A 552 -12.15 12.30 -15.27
N GLU A 553 -12.98 13.33 -15.17
CA GLU A 553 -12.50 14.71 -15.06
C GLU A 553 -11.69 14.90 -13.75
N PRO A 554 -10.67 15.80 -13.70
CA PRO A 554 -9.82 15.98 -12.53
C PRO A 554 -10.58 16.10 -11.19
N TYR A 555 -11.60 16.96 -11.13
CA TYR A 555 -12.40 17.13 -9.92
C TYR A 555 -13.33 15.93 -9.64
N GLU A 556 -13.84 15.29 -10.68
CA GLU A 556 -14.67 14.09 -10.55
C GLU A 556 -13.86 12.91 -9.98
N LEU A 557 -12.59 12.77 -10.38
CA LEU A 557 -11.66 11.79 -9.80
C LEU A 557 -11.44 12.05 -8.30
N GLU A 558 -11.22 13.30 -7.90
CA GLU A 558 -11.09 13.65 -6.48
C GLU A 558 -12.36 13.26 -5.71
N LYS A 559 -13.52 13.63 -6.23
CA LYS A 559 -14.82 13.29 -5.63
C LYS A 559 -15.02 11.78 -5.52
N TRP A 560 -14.63 11.01 -6.53
CA TRP A 560 -14.70 9.54 -6.53
C TRP A 560 -13.75 8.91 -5.51
N VAL A 561 -12.52 9.41 -5.39
CA VAL A 561 -11.55 8.97 -4.38
C VAL A 561 -12.03 9.32 -2.98
N PHE A 562 -12.75 10.41 -2.81
CA PHE A 562 -13.25 10.84 -1.50
C PHE A 562 -14.56 10.13 -1.10
N ASN A 563 -15.48 9.90 -2.03
CA ASN A 563 -16.83 9.41 -1.72
C ASN A 563 -16.94 7.88 -1.71
N ASP A 564 -17.97 7.40 -1.01
CA ASP A 564 -18.30 5.99 -0.90
C ASP A 564 -19.20 5.60 -2.07
N VAL A 565 -18.59 5.07 -3.14
CA VAL A 565 -19.33 4.62 -4.32
C VAL A 565 -19.76 3.17 -4.15
N LYS A 566 -21.01 2.86 -4.51
CA LYS A 566 -21.52 1.48 -4.46
C LYS A 566 -20.71 0.61 -5.43
N SER A 567 -20.09 -0.45 -4.90
CA SER A 567 -19.23 -1.35 -5.66
C SER A 567 -19.12 -2.70 -4.97
N TYR A 568 -18.79 -3.76 -5.70
CA TYR A 568 -18.49 -5.06 -5.11
C TYR A 568 -17.31 -4.99 -4.14
N SER A 569 -16.40 -4.03 -4.35
CA SER A 569 -15.24 -3.75 -3.50
C SER A 569 -15.58 -3.02 -2.20
N ASN A 570 -16.76 -2.38 -2.08
CA ASN A 570 -17.21 -1.68 -0.88
C ASN A 570 -18.23 -2.53 -0.11
N ASN A 571 -17.76 -3.63 0.47
CA ASN A 571 -18.59 -4.55 1.22
C ASN A 571 -18.01 -4.80 2.62
N SER A 572 -18.69 -4.25 3.64
CA SER A 572 -18.27 -4.32 5.04
C SER A 572 -18.31 -5.73 5.64
N LEU A 573 -18.96 -6.68 4.97
CA LEU A 573 -18.88 -8.08 5.36
C LEU A 573 -17.46 -8.62 5.16
N PHE A 574 -16.74 -8.19 4.12
CA PHE A 574 -15.48 -8.82 3.70
C PHE A 574 -14.25 -7.99 4.04
N ALA A 575 -14.34 -6.66 4.00
CA ALA A 575 -13.22 -5.77 4.31
C ALA A 575 -13.64 -4.59 5.18
N GLY A 576 -12.72 -4.15 6.04
CA GLY A 576 -12.90 -2.90 6.78
C GLY A 576 -12.90 -1.70 5.83
N TYR A 577 -13.65 -0.65 6.19
CA TYR A 577 -13.81 0.57 5.40
C TYR A 577 -12.47 1.17 4.92
N ASN A 578 -11.45 1.14 5.78
CA ASN A 578 -10.10 1.63 5.48
C ASN A 578 -9.37 0.87 4.34
N SER A 579 -9.92 -0.22 3.83
CA SER A 579 -9.39 -0.92 2.65
C SER A 579 -9.96 -0.34 1.36
N TYR A 580 -11.16 0.25 1.44
CA TYR A 580 -11.85 0.89 0.33
C TYR A 580 -11.51 2.38 0.23
N ARG A 581 -11.51 3.09 1.36
CA ARG A 581 -11.17 4.52 1.49
C ARG A 581 -10.31 4.74 2.72
N TRP A 582 -9.11 5.29 2.54
CA TRP A 582 -8.13 5.45 3.62
C TRP A 582 -7.60 6.87 3.70
N LEU A 583 -7.03 7.20 4.85
CA LEU A 583 -6.43 8.50 5.13
C LEU A 583 -5.02 8.34 5.69
N LYS A 584 -4.12 9.25 5.31
CA LYS A 584 -2.78 9.34 5.89
C LYS A 584 -2.42 10.80 6.14
N ILE A 585 -1.84 11.09 7.30
CA ILE A 585 -1.34 12.43 7.64
C ILE A 585 0.17 12.33 7.76
N LEU A 586 0.89 13.23 7.09
CA LEU A 586 2.33 13.40 7.23
C LEU A 586 2.62 14.88 7.51
N ASP A 587 3.41 15.16 8.52
CA ASP A 587 3.93 16.49 8.84
C ASP A 587 5.23 16.79 8.09
N ASP A 588 5.66 18.05 8.15
CA ASP A 588 6.95 18.53 7.64
C ASP A 588 8.14 17.71 8.17
N ASP A 589 8.13 17.43 9.48
CA ASP A 589 9.20 16.70 10.17
C ASP A 589 9.46 15.32 9.55
N TYR A 590 8.40 14.59 9.16
CA TYR A 590 8.52 13.32 8.46
C TYR A 590 9.42 13.42 7.21
N PHE A 591 9.25 14.47 6.41
CA PHE A 591 9.99 14.63 5.15
C PHE A 591 11.43 15.06 5.38
N GLU A 592 11.68 15.93 6.37
CA GLU A 592 13.05 16.29 6.76
C GLU A 592 13.80 15.07 7.31
N GLU A 593 13.19 14.32 8.23
CA GLU A 593 13.82 13.13 8.82
C GLU A 593 14.15 12.06 7.78
N LYS A 594 13.27 11.88 6.79
CA LYS A 594 13.41 10.83 5.78
C LYS A 594 14.33 11.20 4.63
N TYR A 595 14.28 12.45 4.17
CA TYR A 595 14.94 12.88 2.94
C TYR A 595 15.99 13.98 3.13
N ASN A 596 16.07 14.60 4.31
CA ASN A 596 16.99 15.69 4.61
C ASN A 596 16.89 16.83 3.59
N ILE A 597 15.66 17.31 3.35
CA ILE A 597 15.32 18.32 2.33
C ILE A 597 15.01 19.72 2.90
N GLY A 598 15.17 19.94 4.21
CA GLY A 598 14.69 21.12 4.93
C GLY A 598 13.17 21.18 4.96
N ASP A 599 12.63 22.36 5.30
CA ASP A 599 11.19 22.59 5.34
C ASP A 599 10.53 22.24 4.00
N LEU A 600 9.47 21.44 4.07
CA LEU A 600 8.63 21.06 2.96
C LEU A 600 8.03 22.31 2.32
N LYS A 601 8.21 22.42 1.01
CA LYS A 601 7.62 23.48 0.19
C LYS A 601 6.46 22.98 -0.62
N ASP A 602 6.56 21.77 -1.17
CA ASP A 602 5.51 21.23 -2.02
C ASP A 602 5.61 19.72 -2.21
N ILE A 603 4.48 19.12 -2.60
CA ILE A 603 4.39 17.76 -3.11
C ILE A 603 3.60 17.82 -4.42
N LEU A 604 4.27 17.45 -5.52
CA LEU A 604 3.69 17.47 -6.86
C LEU A 604 3.45 16.05 -7.37
N ILE A 605 2.24 15.81 -7.88
CA ILE A 605 1.92 14.59 -8.60
C ILE A 605 2.33 14.77 -10.06
N VAL A 606 3.08 13.79 -10.57
CA VAL A 606 3.58 13.77 -11.94
C VAL A 606 3.03 12.53 -12.63
N GLY A 607 1.84 12.70 -13.19
CA GLY A 607 1.19 11.71 -14.03
C GLY A 607 0.37 10.69 -13.25
N ARG A 608 -0.70 10.25 -13.91
CA ARG A 608 -1.65 9.27 -13.41
C ARG A 608 -1.95 8.22 -14.47
N THR A 609 -2.47 7.08 -14.04
CA THR A 609 -3.17 6.15 -14.92
C THR A 609 -4.57 6.64 -15.20
N GLU A 610 -5.26 6.07 -16.19
CA GLU A 610 -6.67 6.39 -16.46
C GLU A 610 -7.58 6.19 -15.24
N GLY A 611 -7.30 5.16 -14.41
CA GLY A 611 -8.00 4.94 -13.14
C GLY A 611 -7.59 5.88 -12.00
N GLY A 612 -6.69 6.83 -12.24
CA GLY A 612 -6.26 7.85 -11.28
C GLY A 612 -5.10 7.45 -10.35
N THR A 613 -4.48 6.29 -10.58
CA THR A 613 -3.31 5.85 -9.80
C THR A 613 -2.10 6.72 -10.12
N VAL A 614 -1.47 7.30 -9.09
CA VAL A 614 -0.30 8.17 -9.21
C VAL A 614 0.92 7.39 -9.66
N LYS A 615 1.58 7.86 -10.73
CA LYS A 615 2.78 7.22 -11.31
C LYS A 615 4.07 7.71 -10.66
N LYS A 616 4.14 9.00 -10.31
CA LYS A 616 5.32 9.66 -9.75
C LYS A 616 4.92 10.84 -8.87
N VAL A 617 5.75 11.11 -7.86
CA VAL A 617 5.66 12.28 -6.99
C VAL A 617 7.02 12.98 -6.90
N ILE A 618 7.02 14.31 -6.91
CA ILE A 618 8.17 15.15 -6.60
C ILE A 618 7.91 15.87 -5.28
N ILE A 619 8.71 15.55 -4.26
CA ILE A 619 8.71 16.20 -2.95
C ILE A 619 9.76 17.32 -2.99
N LYS A 620 9.36 18.56 -2.73
CA LYS A 620 10.25 19.73 -2.74
C LYS A 620 10.41 20.28 -1.33
N GLY A 621 11.64 20.50 -0.91
CA GLY A 621 11.98 21.22 0.31
C GLY A 621 12.99 22.34 0.04
N GLU A 622 13.37 23.08 1.07
CA GLU A 622 14.33 24.20 0.97
C GLU A 622 15.71 23.79 0.45
N LYS A 623 16.19 22.62 0.86
CA LYS A 623 17.55 22.13 0.59
C LYS A 623 17.62 21.24 -0.65
N GLY A 624 16.49 20.88 -1.26
CA GLY A 624 16.46 20.02 -2.43
C GLY A 624 15.11 19.42 -2.75
N SER A 625 15.10 18.41 -3.62
CA SER A 625 13.89 17.68 -3.97
C SER A 625 14.15 16.18 -4.07
N ARG A 626 13.09 15.40 -3.90
CA ARG A 626 13.11 13.95 -4.04
C ARG A 626 12.04 13.50 -5.01
N GLU A 627 12.46 12.74 -6.02
CA GLU A 627 11.55 12.02 -6.92
C GLU A 627 11.34 10.59 -6.42
N ILE A 628 10.08 10.17 -6.38
CA ILE A 628 9.66 8.79 -6.06
C ILE A 628 8.63 8.34 -7.10
N SER A 629 8.69 7.08 -7.53
CA SER A 629 7.83 6.55 -8.61
C SER A 629 7.47 5.07 -8.41
N GLY A 630 6.39 4.64 -9.05
CA GLY A 630 5.88 3.28 -8.97
C GLY A 630 5.62 2.83 -7.53
N ASP A 631 5.93 1.58 -7.22
CA ASP A 631 5.67 0.99 -5.90
C ASP A 631 6.42 1.69 -4.76
N SER A 632 7.52 2.40 -5.07
CA SER A 632 8.29 3.13 -4.05
C SER A 632 7.51 4.28 -3.42
N ILE A 633 6.49 4.82 -4.09
CA ILE A 633 5.65 5.92 -3.59
C ILE A 633 5.02 5.56 -2.24
N ARG A 634 4.45 4.36 -2.12
CA ARG A 634 3.78 3.91 -0.89
C ARG A 634 4.74 3.92 0.30
N SER A 635 5.91 3.31 0.12
CA SER A 635 6.95 3.26 1.16
C SER A 635 7.58 4.63 1.41
N GLY A 636 7.64 5.49 0.38
CA GLY A 636 8.19 6.84 0.43
C GLY A 636 7.31 7.83 1.20
N LEU A 637 6.00 7.60 1.22
CA LEU A 637 4.99 8.44 1.87
C LEU A 637 4.36 7.74 3.08
N GLY A 638 5.20 7.16 3.94
CA GLY A 638 4.77 6.66 5.26
C GLY A 638 3.98 5.36 5.24
N GLY A 639 4.04 4.58 4.16
CA GLY A 639 3.40 3.27 4.06
C GLY A 639 1.95 3.34 3.58
N LEU A 640 1.68 4.04 2.46
CA LEU A 640 0.34 4.15 1.89
C LEU A 640 -0.27 2.78 1.54
N LYS A 641 -1.60 2.67 1.57
CA LYS A 641 -2.32 1.44 1.15
C LYS A 641 -2.34 1.26 -0.37
N SER A 642 -2.37 2.34 -1.13
CA SER A 642 -2.29 2.33 -2.60
C SER A 642 -1.66 3.61 -3.14
N ASN A 643 -1.39 3.64 -4.44
CA ASN A 643 -0.95 4.84 -5.15
C ASN A 643 -2.13 5.67 -5.71
N ARG A 644 -3.38 5.28 -5.46
CA ARG A 644 -4.54 6.06 -5.91
C ARG A 644 -4.98 6.99 -4.78
N PHE A 645 -4.52 8.23 -4.83
CA PHE A 645 -4.84 9.23 -3.83
C PHE A 645 -4.93 10.64 -4.41
N THR A 646 -5.59 11.50 -3.65
CA THR A 646 -5.51 12.96 -3.70
C THR A 646 -4.92 13.47 -2.37
N MET A 647 -4.61 14.75 -2.29
CA MET A 647 -4.04 15.35 -1.09
C MET A 647 -4.57 16.75 -0.82
N ASP A 648 -4.72 17.07 0.46
CA ASP A 648 -4.87 18.43 0.95
C ASP A 648 -3.57 18.88 1.63
N LYS A 649 -3.15 20.11 1.32
CA LYS A 649 -1.94 20.75 1.85
C LYS A 649 -2.37 21.77 2.89
N LEU A 650 -1.96 21.58 4.15
CA LEU A 650 -2.28 22.47 5.24
C LEU A 650 -1.15 23.48 5.44
N TYR A 651 -1.47 24.75 5.23
CA TYR A 651 -0.56 25.86 5.43
C TYR A 651 -0.87 26.59 6.74
N SER A 652 0.19 27.04 7.40
CA SER A 652 0.14 27.97 8.51
C SER A 652 -0.34 29.37 8.06
N ALA A 653 -0.60 30.26 9.02
CA ALA A 653 -0.98 31.64 8.72
C ALA A 653 0.13 32.43 7.99
N ASP A 654 1.39 32.05 8.17
CA ASP A 654 2.57 32.59 7.48
C ASP A 654 2.92 31.84 6.19
N LYS A 655 1.99 31.01 5.67
CA LYS A 655 2.10 30.28 4.40
C LYS A 655 3.23 29.23 4.37
N LYS A 656 3.66 28.72 5.52
CA LYS A 656 4.51 27.51 5.62
C LYS A 656 3.62 26.27 5.48
N LEU A 657 4.04 25.29 4.67
CA LEU A 657 3.36 24.00 4.57
C LEU A 657 3.72 23.16 5.80
N GLU A 658 2.73 22.89 6.67
CA GLU A 658 2.95 22.19 7.95
C GLU A 658 2.64 20.69 7.84
N LYS A 659 1.54 20.34 7.15
CA LYS A 659 1.04 18.97 7.05
C LYS A 659 0.44 18.70 5.68
N VAL A 660 0.47 17.44 5.26
CA VAL A 660 -0.23 16.93 4.08
C VAL A 660 -1.16 15.81 4.50
N ILE A 661 -2.43 15.92 4.12
CA ILE A 661 -3.47 14.91 4.36
C ILE A 661 -3.74 14.22 3.04
N PHE A 662 -3.40 12.93 2.95
CA PHE A 662 -3.68 12.09 1.81
C PHE A 662 -5.02 11.38 2.01
N TYR A 663 -5.86 11.40 0.98
CA TYR A 663 -7.08 10.61 0.89
C TYR A 663 -6.92 9.64 -0.26
N GLY A 664 -7.07 8.36 0.00
CA GLY A 664 -6.83 7.35 -1.02
C GLY A 664 -7.91 6.29 -1.11
N SER A 665 -7.85 5.55 -2.21
CA SER A 665 -8.84 4.57 -2.64
C SER A 665 -8.15 3.23 -2.92
N GLY A 666 -8.73 2.16 -2.37
CA GLY A 666 -8.23 0.80 -2.52
C GLY A 666 -6.95 0.49 -1.72
N TRP A 667 -6.56 -0.79 -1.74
CA TRP A 667 -5.38 -1.31 -1.08
C TRP A 667 -4.68 -2.32 -2.00
N GLY A 668 -3.49 -1.95 -2.46
CA GLY A 668 -2.62 -2.75 -3.32
C GLY A 668 -2.26 -2.04 -4.61
N HIS A 669 -1.92 -2.82 -5.63
CA HIS A 669 -1.50 -2.31 -6.94
C HIS A 669 -2.66 -2.13 -7.94
N HIS A 670 -3.88 -2.60 -7.59
CA HIS A 670 -5.10 -2.47 -8.38
C HIS A 670 -5.10 -3.18 -9.75
N VAL A 671 -4.17 -4.08 -10.05
CA VAL A 671 -4.13 -4.81 -11.33
C VAL A 671 -4.63 -6.24 -11.13
N GLY A 672 -5.41 -6.78 -12.08
CA GLY A 672 -5.96 -8.13 -11.98
C GLY A 672 -7.09 -8.23 -10.95
N MET A 673 -7.11 -9.32 -10.17
CA MET A 673 -8.25 -9.60 -9.31
C MET A 673 -8.28 -8.73 -8.04
N ASP A 674 -9.41 -8.06 -7.82
CA ASP A 674 -9.76 -7.42 -6.55
C ASP A 674 -10.33 -8.48 -5.61
N GLN A 675 -9.65 -8.77 -4.49
CA GLN A 675 -10.08 -9.79 -3.55
C GLN A 675 -11.43 -9.45 -2.91
N THR A 676 -11.59 -8.22 -2.42
CA THR A 676 -12.86 -7.77 -1.83
C THR A 676 -13.96 -7.76 -2.88
N GLY A 677 -13.64 -7.31 -4.11
CA GLY A 677 -14.53 -7.34 -5.26
C GLY A 677 -15.01 -8.74 -5.62
N ALA A 678 -14.10 -9.72 -5.66
CA ALA A 678 -14.44 -11.13 -5.88
C ALA A 678 -15.38 -11.68 -4.80
N ALA A 679 -15.16 -11.33 -3.53
CA ALA A 679 -16.06 -11.69 -2.43
C ALA A 679 -17.44 -11.03 -2.56
N GLY A 680 -17.48 -9.75 -2.91
CA GLY A 680 -18.71 -9.02 -3.20
C GLY A 680 -19.50 -9.63 -4.35
N MET A 681 -18.85 -9.95 -5.46
CA MET A 681 -19.47 -10.66 -6.60
C MET A 681 -19.99 -12.03 -6.17
N ALA A 682 -19.21 -12.81 -5.42
CA ALA A 682 -19.67 -14.12 -4.94
C ALA A 682 -20.89 -14.00 -4.01
N ALA A 683 -20.98 -12.95 -3.19
CA ALA A 683 -22.15 -12.67 -2.36
C ALA A 683 -23.40 -12.32 -3.17
N GLU A 684 -23.23 -11.72 -4.35
CA GLU A 684 -24.29 -11.42 -5.32
C GLU A 684 -24.58 -12.59 -6.28
N GLY A 685 -24.01 -13.77 -6.02
CA GLY A 685 -24.35 -15.02 -6.71
C GLY A 685 -23.50 -15.37 -7.93
N TYR A 686 -22.40 -14.66 -8.17
CA TYR A 686 -21.45 -15.00 -9.23
C TYR A 686 -20.62 -16.24 -8.85
N ASP A 687 -20.44 -17.17 -9.79
CA ASP A 687 -19.54 -18.30 -9.61
C ASP A 687 -18.06 -17.92 -9.83
N TYR A 688 -17.14 -18.77 -9.38
CA TYR A 688 -15.71 -18.50 -9.48
C TYR A 688 -15.21 -18.31 -10.93
N LYS A 689 -15.85 -18.94 -11.92
CA LYS A 689 -15.45 -18.81 -13.32
C LYS A 689 -15.84 -17.44 -13.87
N GLN A 690 -17.04 -16.97 -13.53
CA GLN A 690 -17.49 -15.63 -13.86
C GLN A 690 -16.59 -14.57 -13.22
N ILE A 691 -16.22 -14.77 -11.95
CA ILE A 691 -15.28 -13.90 -11.23
C ILE A 691 -13.92 -13.86 -11.95
N ILE A 692 -13.36 -15.01 -12.30
CA ILE A 692 -12.08 -15.08 -13.03
C ILE A 692 -12.18 -14.38 -14.39
N MET A 693 -13.24 -14.59 -15.16
CA MET A 693 -13.42 -13.95 -16.47
C MET A 693 -13.63 -12.43 -16.39
N HIS A 694 -14.20 -11.93 -15.29
CA HIS A 694 -14.35 -10.50 -15.02
C HIS A 694 -12.99 -9.81 -14.84
N PHE A 695 -12.09 -10.41 -14.05
CA PHE A 695 -10.79 -9.82 -13.72
C PHE A 695 -9.68 -10.19 -14.70
N TYR A 696 -9.76 -11.34 -15.35
CA TYR A 696 -8.76 -11.86 -16.28
C TYR A 696 -9.38 -12.12 -17.65
N GLN A 697 -9.55 -11.04 -18.42
CA GLN A 697 -10.26 -11.04 -19.69
C GLN A 697 -9.54 -11.89 -20.76
N ASN A 698 -10.27 -12.42 -21.73
CA ASN A 698 -9.72 -13.20 -22.85
C ASN A 698 -8.93 -14.47 -22.43
N THR A 699 -9.18 -15.01 -21.23
CA THR A 699 -8.47 -16.21 -20.73
C THR A 699 -9.34 -17.46 -20.76
N GLU A 700 -8.74 -18.60 -20.45
CA GLU A 700 -9.42 -19.89 -20.30
C GLU A 700 -8.97 -20.60 -19.01
N ILE A 701 -9.87 -21.37 -18.41
CA ILE A 701 -9.55 -22.22 -17.26
C ILE A 701 -9.23 -23.63 -17.76
N ARG A 702 -8.09 -24.19 -17.34
CA ARG A 702 -7.63 -25.52 -17.72
C ARG A 702 -7.25 -26.34 -16.50
N LYS A 703 -7.43 -27.66 -16.58
CA LYS A 703 -6.86 -28.60 -15.62
C LYS A 703 -5.47 -29.02 -16.07
N VAL A 704 -4.46 -28.83 -15.23
CA VAL A 704 -3.03 -29.01 -15.59
C VAL A 704 -2.36 -30.21 -14.94
N TYR A 705 -3.03 -30.88 -14.00
CA TYR A 705 -2.70 -32.19 -13.43
C TYR A 705 -3.94 -32.84 -12.83
#